data_AF-A0A0J8BNH2-F1
#
_entry.id   AF-A0A0J8BNH2-F1
#
_cell.length_a   1.000
_cell.length_b   1.000
_cell.length_c   1.000
_cell.angle_alpha   90.00
_cell.angle_beta   90.00
_cell.angle_gamma   90.00
#
_symmetry.space_group_name_H-M   'P 1'
#
loop_
_entity.id
_entity.type
_entity.pdbx_description
1 polymer ?
#
loop_
_entity_poly.entity_id
_entity_poly.type
_entity_poly.pdbx_seq_one_letter_code
_entity_poly.pdbx_strand_id
1 'polypeptide(L)'
;MLRSGADDCLPEAADPVELSARIAAKLHRVPVPVDRLALDPRTGLYSAPHFQAELDRELRRPGRRDGVLAVVAVAEADTLEERFGARVRREVTERLAAVAERLGNGSDRLGRDEEGRLYVLMPGVDEETARRALTEFATTVAGTRFVVADENVRLTPAVGWLPLADADGRAVERAGDAVAEALRHGDLRPVRYEPWMRAVAPRRRARRVVRPLLLALSPLLALLIGVGVPFALYEQAYTVLGWDVASPVYWVVVAGLVLSASLILLECLFSLDAPTRPAAPAQPYPPASAVIAAYLPNEAATIVDTVESFLRLDYPNELEIVLAYNTPHALPVEDALREIARRDRRLVLLPVPGSTSKAQNVNAAVSRVRGEFVGIFDADHHPAPDAFRHAWDWLSHGYDVVQGHCVIRNGDSSWVARQVAAEFETIYAVSHPGRTRLYGFGIFGGSNGFWRTDLLARTRMHGSMLTEDIDSTLRALTEGARIATDRTLISRELAPTRLKPLWNQRSRWAQGWLQVSLRHLYRALRSPSFTRRQKTGLVVLLGWREVQPWLSLQILPILFHSAVRAGGADRIDWATPACLLAFAFTLSAGFTQTAFAGRLALPELRARRGWFWRHALISTVFYTHFKNIVARQSHLKELLGDRRWRVTPRAAAEAVGQR
;
A
#
# COMPACT_ATOMS: atom_id res chain seq x y z
N MET A 1 40.37 -43.20 10.40
CA MET A 1 40.46 -44.68 10.40
C MET A 1 39.06 -45.23 10.63
N LEU A 2 38.48 -45.86 9.60
CA LEU A 2 37.37 -46.84 9.72
C LEU A 2 37.81 -47.93 10.74
N ARG A 3 36.98 -48.65 11.49
CA ARG A 3 35.81 -49.47 11.10
C ARG A 3 35.14 -49.90 12.42
N SER A 4 33.83 -49.75 12.53
CA SER A 4 32.95 -50.67 13.28
C SER A 4 31.52 -50.24 13.00
N GLY A 5 30.84 -51.02 12.16
CA GLY A 5 29.42 -50.87 11.88
C GLY A 5 28.59 -51.27 13.10
N ALA A 6 27.30 -50.94 13.07
CA ALA A 6 26.33 -51.20 14.13
C ALA A 6 25.98 -52.69 14.35
N ASP A 7 26.95 -53.59 14.11
CA ASP A 7 26.82 -55.04 14.25
C ASP A 7 27.41 -55.57 15.57
N ASP A 8 28.12 -54.74 16.34
CA ASP A 8 28.89 -55.15 17.52
C ASP A 8 28.06 -55.29 18.83
N CYS A 9 26.74 -55.56 18.75
CA CYS A 9 25.89 -55.82 19.93
C CYS A 9 24.87 -56.96 19.72
N LEU A 10 25.20 -58.00 18.95
CA LEU A 10 24.41 -59.23 18.95
C LEU A 10 25.10 -60.26 19.87
N PRO A 11 24.44 -60.74 20.94
CA PRO A 11 24.97 -61.87 21.69
C PRO A 11 25.10 -63.08 20.75
N GLU A 12 26.17 -63.84 20.93
CA GLU A 12 26.59 -65.02 20.16
C GLU A 12 25.65 -66.22 20.41
N ALA A 13 24.36 -66.02 20.14
CA ALA A 13 23.29 -67.02 20.13
C ALA A 13 21.98 -66.37 19.61
N ALA A 14 22.01 -65.65 18.49
CA ALA A 14 20.77 -65.28 17.81
C ALA A 14 20.27 -66.50 17.03
N ASP A 15 19.24 -67.18 17.54
CA ASP A 15 18.55 -68.26 16.83
C ASP A 15 18.24 -67.78 15.40
N PRO A 16 18.71 -68.48 14.35
CA PRO A 16 18.45 -68.12 12.96
C PRO A 16 16.97 -67.90 12.68
N VAL A 17 16.08 -68.62 13.38
CA VAL A 17 14.63 -68.47 13.27
C VAL A 17 14.18 -67.12 13.85
N GLU A 18 14.71 -66.71 15.01
CA GLU A 18 14.39 -65.41 15.62
C GLU A 18 14.89 -64.25 14.75
N LEU A 19 16.10 -64.35 14.21
CA LEU A 19 16.64 -63.31 13.32
C LEU A 19 15.81 -63.19 12.04
N SER A 20 15.45 -64.33 11.43
CA SER A 20 14.58 -64.36 10.25
C SER A 20 13.19 -63.80 10.55
N ALA A 21 12.62 -64.11 11.71
CA ALA A 21 11.34 -63.57 12.16
C ALA A 21 11.40 -62.05 12.41
N ARG A 22 12.49 -61.53 13.00
CA ARG A 22 12.69 -60.08 13.20
C ARG A 22 12.88 -59.33 11.88
N ILE A 23 13.60 -59.92 10.92
CA ILE A 23 13.78 -59.35 9.58
C ILE A 23 12.44 -59.36 8.84
N ALA A 24 11.72 -60.49 8.87
CA ALA A 24 10.38 -60.59 8.28
C ALA A 24 9.42 -59.57 8.92
N ALA A 25 9.41 -59.44 10.25
CA ALA A 25 8.59 -58.44 10.96
C ALA A 25 8.94 -57.00 10.57
N LYS A 26 10.23 -56.67 10.37
CA LYS A 26 10.64 -55.35 9.87
C LYS A 26 10.24 -55.11 8.41
N LEU A 27 10.37 -56.11 7.55
CA LEU A 27 10.00 -56.03 6.13
C LEU A 27 8.48 -55.95 5.92
N HIS A 28 7.70 -56.59 6.79
CA HIS A 28 6.23 -56.61 6.73
C HIS A 28 5.58 -55.52 7.59
N ARG A 29 6.40 -54.71 8.30
CA ARG A 29 5.89 -53.56 9.04
C ARG A 29 5.38 -52.53 8.04
N VAL A 30 4.06 -52.39 7.95
CA VAL A 30 3.44 -51.31 7.19
C VAL A 30 4.01 -49.98 7.75
N PRO A 31 4.73 -49.18 6.94
CA PRO A 31 5.26 -47.91 7.42
C PRO A 31 4.08 -47.04 7.82
N VAL A 32 4.01 -46.68 9.12
CA VAL A 32 3.04 -45.69 9.58
C VAL A 32 3.45 -44.37 8.93
N PRO A 33 2.57 -43.77 8.11
CA PRO A 33 2.85 -42.47 7.52
C PRO A 33 3.21 -41.47 8.63
N VAL A 34 4.27 -40.68 8.45
CA VAL A 34 4.81 -39.78 9.50
C VAL A 34 3.76 -38.76 9.96
N ASP A 35 2.83 -38.41 9.08
CA ASP A 35 1.63 -37.61 9.31
C ASP A 35 0.64 -38.21 10.33
N ARG A 36 0.70 -39.53 10.59
CA ARG A 36 -0.10 -40.21 11.61
C ARG A 36 0.58 -40.31 12.97
N LEU A 37 1.85 -39.92 13.08
CA LEU A 37 2.55 -39.82 14.36
C LEU A 37 2.18 -38.49 15.04
N ALA A 38 1.95 -38.55 16.36
CA ALA A 38 1.62 -37.36 17.15
C ALA A 38 2.77 -36.35 17.16
N LEU A 39 3.99 -36.85 17.34
CA LEU A 39 5.22 -36.11 17.25
C LEU A 39 6.07 -36.70 16.13
N ASP A 40 6.68 -35.83 15.35
CA ASP A 40 7.69 -36.24 14.38
C ASP A 40 8.93 -36.72 15.15
N PRO A 41 9.32 -38.00 15.02
CA PRO A 41 10.39 -38.59 15.81
C PRO A 41 11.79 -38.01 15.53
N ARG A 42 11.95 -37.18 14.49
CA ARG A 42 13.22 -36.50 14.19
C ARG A 42 13.26 -35.06 14.68
N THR A 43 12.11 -34.40 14.74
CA THR A 43 12.04 -32.96 15.05
C THR A 43 11.41 -32.65 16.40
N GLY A 44 10.70 -33.61 17.01
CA GLY A 44 9.95 -33.38 18.24
C GLY A 44 8.69 -32.53 18.07
N LEU A 45 8.35 -32.11 16.85
CA LEU A 45 7.22 -31.24 16.54
C LEU A 45 5.92 -32.01 16.32
N TYR A 46 4.79 -31.43 16.68
CA TYR A 46 3.48 -31.96 16.33
C TYR A 46 3.26 -31.96 14.81
N SER A 47 2.68 -33.02 14.27
CA SER A 47 2.16 -33.02 12.90
C SER A 47 0.96 -32.07 12.79
N ALA A 48 0.70 -31.51 11.60
CA ALA A 48 -0.39 -30.55 11.41
C ALA A 48 -1.76 -31.03 11.96
N PRO A 49 -2.20 -32.29 11.75
CA PRO A 49 -3.46 -32.78 12.32
C PRO A 49 -3.47 -32.81 13.86
N HIS A 50 -2.34 -33.18 14.48
CA HIS A 50 -2.24 -33.25 15.94
C HIS A 50 -2.11 -31.86 16.57
N PHE A 51 -1.37 -30.95 15.92
CA PHE A 51 -1.32 -29.56 16.35
C PHE A 51 -2.71 -28.92 16.31
N GLN A 52 -3.49 -29.19 15.26
CA GLN A 52 -4.88 -28.71 15.16
C GLN A 52 -5.76 -29.30 16.29
N ALA A 53 -5.56 -30.56 16.66
CA ALA A 53 -6.28 -31.18 17.77
C ALA A 53 -5.96 -30.52 19.13
N GLU A 54 -4.69 -30.16 19.38
CA GLU A 54 -4.29 -29.41 20.58
C GLU A 54 -4.81 -27.97 20.57
N LEU A 55 -4.77 -27.29 19.42
CA LEU A 55 -5.39 -25.97 19.27
C LEU A 55 -6.89 -26.02 19.57
N ASP A 56 -7.60 -26.99 19.00
CA ASP A 56 -9.03 -27.18 19.24
C ASP A 56 -9.32 -27.51 20.72
N ARG A 57 -8.41 -28.21 21.40
CA ARG A 57 -8.52 -28.50 22.83
C ARG A 57 -8.39 -27.22 23.66
N GLU A 58 -7.42 -26.36 23.37
CA GLU A 58 -7.27 -25.07 24.05
C GLU A 58 -8.44 -24.13 23.77
N LEU A 59 -8.98 -24.12 22.53
CA LEU A 59 -10.16 -23.32 22.19
C LEU A 59 -11.44 -23.77 22.93
N ARG A 60 -11.52 -25.03 23.32
CA ARG A 60 -12.63 -25.62 24.11
C ARG A 60 -12.43 -25.53 25.62
N ARG A 61 -11.28 -25.06 26.10
CA ARG A 61 -10.96 -25.01 27.53
C ARG A 61 -11.87 -23.99 28.25
N PRO A 62 -12.55 -24.38 29.36
CA PRO A 62 -13.40 -23.46 30.11
C PRO A 62 -12.54 -22.44 30.89
N GLY A 63 -12.78 -21.15 30.65
CA GLY A 63 -12.03 -20.03 31.24
C GLY A 63 -11.78 -18.89 30.25
N ARG A 64 -10.92 -17.94 30.63
CA ARG A 64 -10.46 -16.85 29.75
C ARG A 64 -9.58 -17.46 28.64
N ARG A 65 -9.87 -17.16 27.38
CA ARG A 65 -9.09 -17.61 26.20
C ARG A 65 -7.77 -16.85 26.07
N ASP A 66 -7.03 -16.75 27.16
CA ASP A 66 -5.74 -16.09 27.20
C ASP A 66 -4.74 -17.02 26.50
N GLY A 67 -4.05 -16.49 25.49
CA GLY A 67 -3.09 -17.23 24.70
C GLY A 67 -3.02 -16.74 23.25
N VAL A 68 -1.96 -17.13 22.57
CA VAL A 68 -1.66 -16.70 21.20
C VAL A 68 -1.33 -17.90 20.32
N LEU A 69 -1.84 -17.90 19.10
CA LEU A 69 -1.39 -18.76 18.02
C LEU A 69 -0.50 -17.95 17.08
N ALA A 70 0.70 -18.44 16.80
CA ALA A 70 1.60 -17.90 15.81
C ALA A 70 1.99 -18.94 14.77
N VAL A 71 2.22 -18.47 13.55
CA VAL A 71 2.78 -19.21 12.43
C VAL A 71 4.04 -18.48 12.00
N VAL A 72 5.09 -19.23 11.69
CA VAL A 72 6.39 -18.70 11.27
C VAL A 72 6.77 -19.31 9.94
N ALA A 73 7.11 -18.46 8.98
CA ALA A 73 7.76 -18.84 7.73
C ALA A 73 9.11 -18.14 7.59
N VAL A 74 9.85 -18.49 6.54
CA VAL A 74 11.16 -17.90 6.22
C VAL A 74 11.12 -17.34 4.81
N ALA A 75 11.60 -16.11 4.62
CA ALA A 75 11.56 -15.44 3.32
C ALA A 75 12.35 -16.18 2.24
N GLU A 76 13.45 -16.82 2.63
CA GLU A 76 14.36 -17.53 1.74
C GLU A 76 13.93 -18.98 1.44
N ALA A 77 12.78 -19.45 1.96
CA ALA A 77 12.40 -20.86 1.91
C ALA A 77 12.36 -21.45 0.48
N ASP A 78 11.74 -20.75 -0.47
CA ASP A 78 11.65 -21.21 -1.87
C ASP A 78 13.02 -21.23 -2.54
N THR A 79 13.85 -20.21 -2.31
CA THR A 79 15.19 -20.09 -2.90
C THR A 79 16.14 -21.16 -2.37
N LEU A 80 16.04 -21.46 -1.07
CA LEU A 80 16.81 -22.51 -0.42
C LEU A 80 16.37 -23.90 -0.92
N GLU A 81 15.07 -24.12 -1.11
CA GLU A 81 14.55 -25.37 -1.69
C GLU A 81 14.99 -25.56 -3.14
N GLU A 82 14.94 -24.53 -3.98
CA GLU A 82 15.45 -24.60 -5.36
C GLU A 82 16.93 -24.98 -5.42
N ARG A 83 17.73 -24.51 -4.44
CA ARG A 83 19.17 -24.72 -4.40
C ARG A 83 19.59 -26.07 -3.78
N PHE A 84 18.89 -26.52 -2.75
CA PHE A 84 19.32 -27.66 -1.91
C PHE A 84 18.31 -28.80 -1.84
N GLY A 85 17.16 -28.66 -2.52
CA GLY A 85 16.07 -29.61 -2.57
C GLY A 85 15.09 -29.52 -1.40
N ALA A 86 14.00 -30.29 -1.49
CA ALA A 86 12.88 -30.28 -0.54
C ALA A 86 13.27 -30.59 0.92
N ARG A 87 14.43 -31.23 1.16
CA ARG A 87 14.92 -31.53 2.52
C ARG A 87 15.18 -30.27 3.35
N VAL A 88 15.49 -29.14 2.70
CA VAL A 88 15.91 -27.92 3.39
C VAL A 88 14.77 -27.24 4.14
N ARG A 89 13.53 -27.32 3.65
CA ARG A 89 12.38 -26.80 4.41
C ARG A 89 12.31 -27.43 5.80
N ARG A 90 12.51 -28.75 5.89
CA ARG A 90 12.50 -29.48 7.16
C ARG A 90 13.64 -29.03 8.08
N GLU A 91 14.88 -28.98 7.58
CA GLU A 91 16.04 -28.55 8.37
C GLU A 91 15.88 -27.11 8.89
N VAL A 92 15.32 -26.22 8.07
CA VAL A 92 15.00 -24.85 8.48
C VAL A 92 13.98 -24.85 9.61
N THR A 93 12.86 -25.60 9.48
CA THR A 93 11.86 -25.71 10.55
C THR A 93 12.47 -26.27 11.85
N GLU A 94 13.35 -27.27 11.77
CA GLU A 94 14.07 -27.82 12.93
C GLU A 94 14.92 -26.76 13.63
N ARG A 95 15.64 -25.93 12.87
CA ARG A 95 16.44 -24.83 13.45
C ARG A 95 15.57 -23.76 14.09
N LEU A 96 14.44 -23.41 13.48
CA LEU A 96 13.48 -22.48 14.06
C LEU A 96 12.87 -23.04 15.35
N ALA A 97 12.50 -24.31 15.37
CA ALA A 97 11.96 -24.98 16.55
C ALA A 97 12.95 -24.94 17.71
N ALA A 98 14.23 -25.23 17.48
CA ALA A 98 15.26 -25.16 18.52
C ALA A 98 15.39 -23.74 19.13
N VAL A 99 15.23 -22.69 18.32
CA VAL A 99 15.22 -21.31 18.84
C VAL A 99 13.94 -21.03 19.62
N ALA A 100 12.78 -21.52 19.15
CA ALA A 100 11.50 -21.38 19.83
C ALA A 100 11.48 -22.11 21.17
N GLU A 101 12.02 -23.33 21.26
CA GLU A 101 12.13 -24.09 22.53
C GLU A 101 13.05 -23.40 23.54
N ARG A 102 14.13 -22.77 23.07
CA ARG A 102 15.07 -22.05 23.95
C ARG A 102 14.48 -20.77 24.53
N LEU A 103 13.61 -20.09 23.78
CA LEU A 103 13.01 -18.80 24.17
C LEU A 103 11.60 -18.96 24.76
N GLY A 104 10.92 -20.06 24.46
CA GLY A 104 9.55 -20.33 24.85
C GLY A 104 9.43 -20.80 26.28
N ASN A 105 8.18 -20.87 26.74
CA ASN A 105 7.84 -21.44 28.04
C ASN A 105 7.59 -22.95 27.88
N GLY A 106 7.83 -23.76 28.92
CA GLY A 106 7.59 -25.23 28.85
C GLY A 106 6.13 -25.64 28.55
N SER A 107 5.20 -24.69 28.58
CA SER A 107 3.80 -24.85 28.17
C SER A 107 3.54 -24.68 26.67
N ASP A 108 4.49 -24.12 25.93
CA ASP A 108 4.32 -23.86 24.50
C ASP A 108 4.22 -25.18 23.73
N ARG A 109 3.44 -25.18 22.65
CA ARG A 109 3.29 -26.32 21.76
C ARG A 109 3.77 -25.94 20.37
N LEU A 110 4.68 -26.73 19.83
CA LEU A 110 5.31 -26.47 18.54
C LEU A 110 4.87 -27.53 17.52
N GLY A 111 4.36 -27.09 16.38
CA GLY A 111 3.94 -27.96 15.29
C GLY A 111 4.57 -27.55 13.96
N ARG A 112 4.37 -28.36 12.93
CA ARG A 112 4.76 -28.00 11.56
C ARG A 112 3.71 -28.38 10.55
N ASP A 113 3.71 -27.69 9.42
CA ASP A 113 2.94 -28.08 8.26
C ASP A 113 3.78 -28.74 7.16
N GLU A 114 3.10 -29.14 6.10
CA GLU A 114 3.71 -29.76 4.91
C GLU A 114 4.56 -28.75 4.11
N GLU A 115 4.33 -27.45 4.27
CA GLU A 115 5.03 -26.37 3.57
C GLU A 115 6.29 -25.89 4.32
N GLY A 116 6.60 -26.48 5.48
CA GLY A 116 7.76 -26.17 6.31
C GLY A 116 7.58 -24.95 7.23
N ARG A 117 6.34 -24.49 7.45
CA ARG A 117 6.03 -23.45 8.43
C ARG A 117 6.01 -24.04 9.84
N LEU A 118 6.54 -23.28 10.79
CA LEU A 118 6.51 -23.61 12.21
C LEU A 118 5.23 -23.02 12.82
N TYR A 119 4.46 -23.84 13.52
CA TYR A 119 3.32 -23.44 14.31
C TYR A 119 3.73 -23.33 15.77
N VAL A 120 3.31 -22.25 16.43
CA VAL A 120 3.63 -21.96 17.83
C VAL A 120 2.33 -21.62 18.54
N LEU A 121 1.91 -22.46 19.48
CA LEU A 121 0.78 -22.19 20.37
C LEU A 121 1.33 -21.82 21.74
N MET A 122 0.94 -20.66 22.26
CA MET A 122 1.37 -20.11 23.55
C MET A 122 0.16 -19.97 24.48
N PRO A 123 -0.25 -21.03 25.19
CA PRO A 123 -1.43 -21.00 26.06
C PRO A 123 -1.21 -20.13 27.31
N GLY A 124 -2.22 -19.35 27.71
CA GLY A 124 -2.20 -18.57 28.95
C GLY A 124 -1.29 -17.33 28.94
N VAL A 125 -0.72 -16.98 27.78
CA VAL A 125 0.13 -15.80 27.61
C VAL A 125 -0.70 -14.63 27.09
N ASP A 126 -0.60 -13.46 27.72
CA ASP A 126 -1.26 -12.25 27.23
C ASP A 126 -0.63 -11.73 25.92
N GLU A 127 -1.37 -10.93 25.16
CA GLU A 127 -0.95 -10.46 23.84
C GLU A 127 0.36 -9.67 23.86
N GLU A 128 0.61 -8.85 24.88
CA GLU A 128 1.80 -8.01 24.94
C GLU A 128 3.05 -8.85 25.27
N THR A 129 2.93 -9.79 26.20
CA THR A 129 3.99 -10.76 26.50
C THR A 129 4.28 -11.65 25.30
N ALA A 130 3.26 -12.19 24.63
CA ALA A 130 3.42 -12.99 23.42
C ALA A 130 4.09 -12.19 22.29
N ARG A 131 3.68 -10.93 22.07
CA ARG A 131 4.28 -10.04 21.07
C ARG A 131 5.76 -9.80 21.35
N ARG A 132 6.15 -9.61 22.61
CA ARG A 132 7.56 -9.45 23.01
C ARG A 132 8.36 -10.72 22.74
N ALA A 133 7.87 -11.87 23.19
CA ALA A 133 8.51 -13.17 22.98
C ALA A 133 8.69 -13.49 21.48
N LEU A 134 7.65 -13.28 20.67
CA LEU A 134 7.72 -13.46 19.21
C LEU A 134 8.69 -12.47 18.54
N THR A 135 8.81 -11.25 19.07
CA THR A 135 9.77 -10.25 18.56
C THR A 135 11.21 -10.66 18.91
N GLU A 136 11.44 -11.13 20.13
CA GLU A 136 12.72 -11.69 20.56
C GLU A 136 13.11 -12.92 19.75
N PHE A 137 12.15 -13.80 19.49
CA PHE A 137 12.32 -14.94 18.59
C PHE A 137 12.74 -14.49 17.18
N ALA A 138 12.00 -13.57 16.57
CA ALA A 138 12.28 -13.11 15.21
C ALA A 138 13.65 -12.40 15.10
N THR A 139 14.00 -11.57 16.09
CA THR A 139 15.30 -10.89 16.14
C THR A 139 16.45 -11.87 16.38
N THR A 140 16.26 -12.87 17.22
CA THR A 140 17.25 -13.93 17.48
C THR A 140 17.51 -14.76 16.22
N VAL A 141 16.47 -15.20 15.52
CA VAL A 141 16.61 -15.94 14.27
C VAL A 141 17.33 -15.09 13.21
N ALA A 142 16.91 -13.85 13.00
CA ALA A 142 17.55 -12.95 12.03
C ALA A 142 19.03 -12.64 12.36
N GLY A 143 19.38 -12.64 13.66
CA GLY A 143 20.75 -12.43 14.13
C GLY A 143 21.63 -13.68 14.12
N THR A 144 21.06 -14.87 14.00
CA THR A 144 21.77 -16.15 14.08
C THR A 144 22.20 -16.64 12.69
N ARG A 145 23.42 -17.18 12.59
CA ARG A 145 23.84 -17.96 11.41
C ARG A 145 23.47 -19.41 11.62
N PHE A 146 22.70 -19.97 10.70
CA PHE A 146 22.29 -21.36 10.74
C PHE A 146 23.13 -22.18 9.76
N VAL A 147 23.44 -23.42 10.13
CA VAL A 147 23.97 -24.41 9.19
C VAL A 147 22.80 -25.23 8.68
N VAL A 148 22.54 -25.13 7.37
CA VAL A 148 21.47 -25.82 6.65
C VAL A 148 22.07 -26.41 5.38
N ALA A 149 21.86 -27.71 5.13
CA ALA A 149 22.51 -28.45 4.05
C ALA A 149 24.04 -28.22 3.97
N ASP A 150 24.70 -28.20 5.14
CA ASP A 150 26.14 -27.97 5.32
C ASP A 150 26.65 -26.57 4.91
N GLU A 151 25.76 -25.61 4.64
CA GLU A 151 26.10 -24.23 4.35
C GLU A 151 25.62 -23.26 5.44
N ASN A 152 26.40 -22.17 5.64
CA ASN A 152 26.02 -21.08 6.53
C ASN A 152 25.01 -20.15 5.86
N VAL A 153 23.78 -20.17 6.35
CA VAL A 153 22.68 -19.33 5.86
C VAL A 153 22.20 -18.36 6.96
N ARG A 154 21.73 -17.18 6.53
CA ARG A 154 20.94 -16.28 7.37
C ARG A 154 19.48 -16.41 6.95
N LEU A 155 18.60 -16.50 7.94
CA LEU A 155 17.17 -16.69 7.72
C LEU A 155 16.44 -15.44 8.16
N THR A 156 15.50 -14.99 7.33
CA THR A 156 14.61 -13.87 7.66
C THR A 156 13.25 -14.43 8.08
N PRO A 157 12.94 -14.51 9.39
CA PRO A 157 11.67 -15.04 9.85
C PRO A 157 10.54 -14.05 9.58
N ALA A 158 9.42 -14.56 9.11
CA ALA A 158 8.16 -13.84 9.01
C ALA A 158 7.17 -14.49 9.97
N VAL A 159 6.75 -13.73 10.98
CA VAL A 159 5.89 -14.23 12.07
C VAL A 159 4.51 -13.57 11.94
N GLY A 160 3.47 -14.39 11.81
CA GLY A 160 2.08 -13.96 11.83
C GLY A 160 1.36 -14.59 13.01
N TRP A 161 0.58 -13.83 13.77
CA TRP A 161 -0.04 -14.32 15.00
C TRP A 161 -1.46 -13.80 15.21
N LEU A 162 -2.25 -14.47 16.03
CA LEU A 162 -3.55 -13.98 16.50
C LEU A 162 -3.85 -14.42 17.94
N PRO A 163 -4.64 -13.63 18.69
CA PRO A 163 -5.14 -14.04 20.00
C PRO A 163 -6.09 -15.24 19.88
N LEU A 164 -6.03 -16.16 20.84
CA LEU A 164 -6.97 -17.30 20.91
C LEU A 164 -8.41 -16.84 21.19
N ALA A 165 -8.59 -15.64 21.73
CA ALA A 165 -9.91 -15.00 21.83
C ALA A 165 -10.57 -14.79 20.46
N ASP A 166 -9.78 -14.47 19.43
CA ASP A 166 -10.22 -14.19 18.05
C ASP A 166 -10.15 -15.43 17.14
N ALA A 167 -9.70 -16.56 17.68
CA ALA A 167 -9.47 -17.80 16.96
C ALA A 167 -10.76 -18.63 16.79
N ASP A 168 -10.91 -19.20 15.60
CA ASP A 168 -11.94 -20.16 15.23
C ASP A 168 -11.30 -21.34 14.46
N GLY A 169 -12.11 -22.21 13.85
CA GLY A 169 -11.62 -23.33 13.04
C GLY A 169 -10.72 -22.93 11.85
N ARG A 170 -10.52 -21.63 11.59
CA ARG A 170 -9.60 -21.10 10.56
C ARG A 170 -8.44 -20.31 11.15
N ALA A 171 -8.16 -20.42 12.46
CA ALA A 171 -7.11 -19.66 13.13
C ALA A 171 -5.72 -19.84 12.50
N VAL A 172 -5.34 -21.07 12.15
CA VAL A 172 -4.05 -21.35 11.46
C VAL A 172 -4.00 -20.67 10.09
N GLU A 173 -5.09 -20.71 9.32
CA GLU A 173 -5.17 -20.03 8.02
C GLU A 173 -5.02 -18.51 8.17
N ARG A 174 -5.67 -17.92 9.19
CA ARG A 174 -5.58 -16.49 9.51
C ARG A 174 -4.17 -16.09 9.94
N ALA A 175 -3.53 -16.85 10.81
CA ALA A 175 -2.12 -16.63 11.15
C ALA A 175 -1.23 -16.76 9.89
N GLY A 176 -1.53 -17.72 9.01
CA GLY A 176 -0.87 -17.86 7.71
C GLY A 176 -1.06 -16.66 6.79
N ASP A 177 -2.25 -16.05 6.76
CA ASP A 177 -2.51 -14.80 6.02
C ASP A 177 -1.65 -13.63 6.58
N ALA A 178 -1.49 -13.57 7.90
CA ALA A 178 -0.62 -12.58 8.55
C ALA A 178 0.87 -12.83 8.24
N VAL A 179 1.31 -14.09 8.21
CA VAL A 179 2.66 -14.46 7.75
C VAL A 179 2.88 -14.05 6.30
N ALA A 180 1.90 -14.28 5.43
CA ALA A 180 1.99 -13.89 4.03
C ALA A 180 2.10 -12.36 3.88
N GLU A 181 1.44 -11.58 4.74
CA GLU A 181 1.62 -10.13 4.79
C GLU A 181 3.02 -9.76 5.31
N ALA A 182 3.49 -10.39 6.40
CA ALA A 182 4.83 -10.18 6.93
C ALA A 182 5.92 -10.46 5.89
N LEU A 183 5.80 -11.57 5.14
CA LEU A 183 6.68 -11.91 4.02
C LEU A 183 6.64 -10.88 2.91
N ARG A 184 5.44 -10.44 2.50
CA ARG A 184 5.27 -9.35 1.50
C ARG A 184 5.97 -8.08 1.95
N HIS A 185 6.03 -7.83 3.25
CA HIS A 185 6.61 -6.63 3.83
C HIS A 185 8.09 -6.74 4.20
N GLY A 186 8.67 -7.95 4.18
CA GLY A 186 9.99 -8.17 4.76
C GLY A 186 10.02 -7.83 6.26
N ASP A 187 8.91 -8.04 6.96
CA ASP A 187 8.76 -7.65 8.35
C ASP A 187 9.48 -8.63 9.28
N LEU A 188 10.47 -8.12 10.00
CA LEU A 188 11.10 -8.81 11.13
C LEU A 188 10.28 -8.72 12.42
N ARG A 189 9.23 -7.91 12.45
CA ARG A 189 8.33 -7.76 13.61
C ARG A 189 7.12 -8.70 13.43
N PRO A 190 6.67 -9.39 14.48
CA PRO A 190 5.47 -10.20 14.42
C PRO A 190 4.23 -9.40 14.02
N VAL A 191 3.50 -9.90 13.03
CA VAL A 191 2.31 -9.25 12.46
C VAL A 191 1.05 -9.91 13.04
N ARG A 192 0.22 -9.13 13.74
CA ARG A 192 -1.08 -9.60 14.22
C ARG A 192 -2.04 -9.74 13.03
N TYR A 193 -2.75 -10.85 12.94
CA TYR A 193 -3.78 -11.04 11.91
C TYR A 193 -4.89 -10.01 12.08
N GLU A 194 -5.27 -9.44 10.95
CA GLU A 194 -6.42 -8.56 10.85
C GLU A 194 -7.32 -9.04 9.70
N PRO A 195 -8.66 -8.91 9.79
CA PRO A 195 -9.59 -9.44 8.79
C PRO A 195 -9.36 -8.97 7.34
N TRP A 196 -8.58 -7.92 7.13
CA TRP A 196 -8.21 -7.43 5.80
C TRP A 196 -7.08 -8.22 5.15
N MET A 197 -6.28 -8.94 5.93
CA MET A 197 -5.11 -9.71 5.45
C MET A 197 -5.53 -10.97 4.70
N ARG A 198 -6.80 -11.37 4.82
CA ARG A 198 -7.37 -12.56 4.21
C ARG A 198 -6.94 -12.68 2.76
N ALA A 199 -6.08 -13.66 2.46
CA ALA A 199 -5.63 -13.86 1.10
C ALA A 199 -6.85 -14.20 0.24
N VAL A 200 -7.08 -13.43 -0.81
CA VAL A 200 -7.92 -13.90 -1.91
C VAL A 200 -7.15 -15.05 -2.53
N ALA A 201 -7.52 -16.29 -2.18
CA ALA A 201 -6.91 -17.50 -2.72
C ALA A 201 -6.67 -17.32 -4.24
N PRO A 202 -5.49 -17.65 -4.76
CA PRO A 202 -5.18 -17.46 -6.17
C PRO A 202 -6.20 -18.27 -7.00
N ARG A 203 -7.18 -17.59 -7.60
CA ARG A 203 -8.18 -18.22 -8.46
C ARG A 203 -7.44 -18.91 -9.62
N ARG A 204 -7.51 -20.25 -9.59
CA ARG A 204 -7.05 -21.31 -10.51
C ARG A 204 -6.48 -20.89 -11.88
N ARG A 205 -5.43 -21.64 -12.28
CA ARG A 205 -4.64 -21.67 -13.55
C ARG A 205 -5.35 -21.37 -14.89
N ALA A 206 -6.67 -21.43 -14.99
CA ALA A 206 -7.41 -21.30 -16.26
C ALA A 206 -7.33 -19.92 -16.94
N ARG A 207 -6.84 -18.86 -16.25
CA ARG A 207 -6.85 -17.48 -16.77
C ARG A 207 -5.54 -16.99 -17.42
N ARG A 208 -4.50 -17.83 -17.56
CA ARG A 208 -3.18 -17.37 -18.05
C ARG A 208 -3.17 -16.87 -19.50
N VAL A 209 -4.02 -17.40 -20.39
CA VAL A 209 -4.04 -17.03 -21.82
C VAL A 209 -5.04 -15.91 -22.12
N VAL A 210 -6.23 -15.93 -21.50
CA VAL A 210 -7.31 -14.96 -21.78
C VAL A 210 -7.02 -13.58 -21.17
N ARG A 211 -6.34 -13.54 -20.02
CA ARG A 211 -6.06 -12.31 -19.28
C ARG A 211 -5.21 -11.28 -20.04
N PRO A 212 -4.07 -11.63 -20.68
CA PRO A 212 -3.31 -10.66 -21.47
C PRO A 212 -4.11 -10.09 -22.65
N LEU A 213 -4.95 -10.91 -23.30
CA LEU A 213 -5.85 -10.46 -24.35
C LEU A 213 -6.90 -9.47 -23.83
N LEU A 214 -7.57 -9.78 -22.70
CA LEU A 214 -8.54 -8.88 -22.08
C LEU A 214 -7.90 -7.57 -21.61
N LEU A 215 -6.65 -7.60 -21.14
CA LEU A 215 -5.91 -6.39 -20.77
C LEU A 215 -5.56 -5.55 -22.01
N ALA A 216 -5.19 -6.18 -23.13
CA ALA A 216 -4.95 -5.48 -24.39
C ALA A 216 -6.25 -4.85 -24.95
N LEU A 217 -7.39 -5.53 -24.80
CA LEU A 217 -8.70 -5.08 -25.24
C LEU A 217 -9.43 -4.20 -24.20
N SER A 218 -8.81 -3.86 -23.07
CA SER A 218 -9.45 -3.11 -21.99
C SER A 218 -10.06 -1.75 -22.41
N PRO A 219 -9.51 -0.99 -23.38
CA PRO A 219 -10.18 0.20 -23.91
C PRO A 219 -11.51 -0.11 -24.60
N LEU A 220 -11.53 -1.16 -25.44
CA LEU A 220 -12.73 -1.60 -26.14
C LEU A 220 -13.77 -2.17 -25.17
N LEU A 221 -13.31 -2.93 -24.16
CA LEU A 221 -14.19 -3.46 -23.12
C LEU A 221 -14.85 -2.34 -22.31
N ALA A 222 -14.13 -1.25 -22.00
CA ALA A 222 -14.71 -0.11 -21.31
C ALA A 222 -15.79 0.60 -22.14
N LEU A 223 -15.59 0.73 -23.46
CA LEU A 223 -16.61 1.28 -24.36
C LEU A 223 -17.80 0.34 -24.50
N LEU A 224 -17.57 -0.96 -24.61
CA LEU A 224 -18.64 -1.95 -24.68
C LEU A 224 -19.50 -1.92 -23.39
N ILE A 225 -18.87 -1.95 -22.22
CA ILE A 225 -19.57 -1.93 -20.92
C ILE A 225 -20.23 -0.57 -20.67
N GLY A 226 -19.56 0.52 -21.00
CA GLY A 226 -20.00 1.87 -20.67
C GLY A 226 -20.96 2.50 -21.69
N VAL A 227 -20.97 2.01 -22.93
CA VAL A 227 -21.77 2.59 -24.04
C VAL A 227 -22.58 1.50 -24.73
N GLY A 228 -21.94 0.45 -25.24
CA GLY A 228 -22.62 -0.56 -26.06
C GLY A 228 -23.74 -1.31 -25.34
N VAL A 229 -23.45 -1.84 -24.14
CA VAL A 229 -24.44 -2.56 -23.31
C VAL A 229 -25.57 -1.63 -22.85
N PRO A 230 -25.31 -0.44 -22.26
CA PRO A 230 -26.37 0.50 -21.91
C PRO A 230 -27.25 0.91 -23.09
N PHE A 231 -26.65 1.22 -24.24
CA PHE A 231 -27.40 1.56 -25.46
C PHE A 231 -28.35 0.42 -25.88
N ALA A 232 -27.84 -0.81 -25.96
CA ALA A 232 -28.66 -1.97 -26.30
C ALA A 232 -29.80 -2.20 -25.28
N LEU A 233 -29.54 -1.97 -23.99
CA LEU A 233 -30.57 -2.05 -22.95
C LEU A 233 -31.63 -0.97 -23.09
N TYR A 234 -31.27 0.26 -23.45
CA TYR A 234 -32.23 1.34 -23.70
C TYR A 234 -33.11 1.03 -24.91
N GLU A 235 -32.50 0.57 -26.02
CA GLU A 235 -33.23 0.16 -27.21
C GLU A 235 -34.16 -1.02 -26.92
N GLN A 236 -33.70 -2.04 -26.21
CA GLN A 236 -34.51 -3.21 -25.89
C GLN A 236 -35.67 -2.86 -24.94
N ALA A 237 -35.41 -2.08 -23.88
CA ALA A 237 -36.44 -1.65 -22.96
C ALA A 237 -37.52 -0.82 -23.66
N TYR A 238 -37.11 0.06 -24.59
CA TYR A 238 -38.04 0.88 -25.34
C TYR A 238 -38.84 0.07 -26.38
N THR A 239 -38.18 -0.75 -27.20
CA THR A 239 -38.83 -1.46 -28.31
C THR A 239 -39.65 -2.67 -27.87
N VAL A 240 -39.21 -3.40 -26.84
CA VAL A 240 -39.87 -4.62 -26.36
C VAL A 240 -40.84 -4.32 -25.22
N LEU A 241 -40.46 -3.46 -24.28
CA LEU A 241 -41.26 -3.21 -23.06
C LEU A 241 -42.02 -1.88 -23.11
N GLY A 242 -41.74 -1.01 -24.10
CA GLY A 242 -42.34 0.32 -24.19
C GLY A 242 -41.82 1.30 -23.12
N TRP A 243 -40.71 0.99 -22.45
CA TRP A 243 -40.18 1.80 -21.34
C TRP A 243 -39.07 2.73 -21.81
N ASP A 244 -39.26 4.04 -21.65
CA ASP A 244 -38.21 5.04 -21.85
C ASP A 244 -37.31 5.13 -20.60
N VAL A 245 -36.31 4.25 -20.54
CA VAL A 245 -35.30 4.24 -19.48
C VAL A 245 -34.23 5.32 -19.70
N ALA A 246 -34.03 5.79 -20.93
CA ALA A 246 -33.00 6.78 -21.24
C ALA A 246 -33.32 8.15 -20.61
N SER A 247 -34.59 8.57 -20.62
CA SER A 247 -35.06 9.83 -20.02
C SER A 247 -34.78 9.96 -18.51
N PRO A 248 -35.14 9.00 -17.63
CA PRO A 248 -34.78 9.09 -16.21
C PRO A 248 -33.27 8.97 -15.98
N VAL A 249 -32.55 8.14 -16.75
CA VAL A 249 -31.09 8.05 -16.62
C VAL A 249 -30.41 9.36 -17.01
N TYR A 250 -30.92 10.05 -18.03
CA TYR A 250 -30.45 11.39 -18.40
C TYR A 250 -30.48 12.36 -17.21
N TRP A 251 -31.59 12.41 -16.47
CA TRP A 251 -31.68 13.27 -15.28
C TRP A 251 -30.73 12.85 -14.17
N VAL A 252 -30.48 11.55 -13.99
CA VAL A 252 -29.46 11.04 -13.04
C VAL A 252 -28.06 11.49 -13.45
N VAL A 253 -27.72 11.44 -14.74
CA VAL A 253 -26.43 11.91 -15.27
C VAL A 253 -26.28 13.42 -15.05
N VAL A 254 -27.28 14.21 -15.41
CA VAL A 254 -27.28 15.67 -15.20
C VAL A 254 -27.13 16.01 -13.72
N ALA A 255 -27.93 15.40 -12.84
CA ALA A 255 -27.85 15.61 -11.40
C ALA A 255 -26.46 15.23 -10.85
N GLY A 256 -25.86 14.14 -11.33
CA GLY A 256 -24.51 13.75 -10.95
C GLY A 256 -23.42 14.72 -11.42
N LEU A 257 -23.52 15.24 -12.65
CA LEU A 257 -22.59 16.25 -13.15
C LEU A 257 -22.71 17.55 -12.35
N VAL A 258 -23.93 18.02 -12.10
CA VAL A 258 -24.20 19.19 -11.25
C VAL A 258 -23.70 18.97 -9.83
N LEU A 259 -23.93 17.80 -9.24
CA LEU A 259 -23.39 17.45 -7.92
C LEU A 259 -21.86 17.53 -7.90
N SER A 260 -21.19 16.97 -8.92
CA SER A 260 -19.73 17.02 -9.03
C SER A 260 -19.21 18.45 -9.12
N ALA A 261 -19.85 19.28 -9.96
CA ALA A 261 -19.52 20.69 -10.11
C ALA A 261 -19.70 21.45 -8.79
N SER A 262 -20.84 21.24 -8.10
CA SER A 262 -21.11 21.84 -6.79
C SER A 262 -20.09 21.42 -5.74
N LEU A 263 -19.69 20.15 -5.69
CA LEU A 263 -18.65 19.68 -4.75
C LEU A 263 -17.29 20.35 -5.01
N ILE A 264 -16.91 20.52 -6.28
CA ILE A 264 -15.68 21.25 -6.66
C ILE A 264 -15.76 22.71 -6.18
N LEU A 265 -16.88 23.39 -6.43
CA LEU A 265 -17.08 24.78 -6.02
C LEU A 265 -17.09 24.93 -4.50
N LEU A 266 -17.70 23.98 -3.77
CA LEU A 266 -17.65 23.96 -2.31
C LEU A 266 -16.22 23.79 -1.80
N GLU A 267 -15.43 22.86 -2.35
CA GLU A 267 -14.01 22.75 -2.00
C GLU A 267 -13.26 24.07 -2.25
N CYS A 268 -13.55 24.77 -3.35
CA CYS A 268 -12.97 26.08 -3.62
C CYS A 268 -13.32 27.10 -2.53
N LEU A 269 -14.59 27.25 -2.18
CA LEU A 269 -15.04 28.18 -1.15
C LEU A 269 -14.42 27.86 0.21
N PHE A 270 -14.48 26.60 0.64
CA PHE A 270 -13.91 26.18 1.93
C PHE A 270 -12.38 26.22 1.96
N SER A 271 -11.72 26.27 0.81
CA SER A 271 -10.26 26.48 0.77
C SER A 271 -9.85 27.88 1.26
N LEU A 272 -10.73 28.89 1.15
CA LEU A 272 -10.46 30.23 1.67
C LEU A 272 -10.41 30.25 3.20
N ASP A 273 -11.26 29.44 3.84
CA ASP A 273 -11.40 29.34 5.29
C ASP A 273 -10.64 28.14 5.90
N ALA A 274 -9.65 27.62 5.17
CA ALA A 274 -8.87 26.49 5.68
C ALA A 274 -8.06 26.92 6.92
N PRO A 275 -7.91 26.03 7.93
CA PRO A 275 -7.16 26.35 9.13
C PRO A 275 -5.74 26.83 8.82
N THR A 276 -5.33 27.92 9.45
CA THR A 276 -3.98 28.45 9.33
C THR A 276 -3.03 27.72 10.28
N ARG A 277 -1.78 27.53 9.86
CA ARG A 277 -0.73 27.00 10.73
C ARG A 277 -0.63 27.84 12.01
N PRO A 278 -0.49 27.22 13.19
CA PRO A 278 -0.19 27.95 14.42
C PRO A 278 1.09 28.79 14.27
N ALA A 279 1.11 30.00 14.82
CA ALA A 279 2.23 30.92 14.64
C ALA A 279 3.54 30.47 15.34
N ALA A 280 3.41 29.64 16.37
CA ALA A 280 4.50 29.11 17.17
C ALA A 280 4.12 27.70 17.65
N PRO A 281 5.08 26.85 18.03
CA PRO A 281 4.78 25.52 18.55
C PRO A 281 4.24 25.59 19.98
N ALA A 282 3.35 24.66 20.35
CA ALA A 282 2.82 24.56 21.71
C ALA A 282 3.77 23.85 22.68
N GLN A 283 4.82 23.22 22.16
CA GLN A 283 5.78 22.39 22.91
C GLN A 283 7.19 22.61 22.33
N PRO A 284 8.26 22.41 23.13
CA PRO A 284 9.64 22.45 22.62
C PRO A 284 9.84 21.53 21.42
N TYR A 285 10.77 21.88 20.52
CA TYR A 285 11.09 21.06 19.36
C TYR A 285 11.74 19.73 19.82
N PRO A 286 11.15 18.55 19.53
CA PRO A 286 11.76 17.26 19.84
C PRO A 286 12.78 16.85 18.77
N PRO A 287 13.56 15.78 18.95
CA PRO A 287 14.29 15.18 17.83
C PRO A 287 13.35 14.78 16.68
N ALA A 288 13.80 14.92 15.44
CA ALA A 288 13.02 14.61 14.24
C ALA A 288 13.81 13.77 13.23
N SER A 289 13.11 13.02 12.37
CA SER A 289 13.75 12.24 11.29
C SER A 289 13.10 12.53 9.93
N ALA A 290 13.91 12.74 8.90
CA ALA A 290 13.50 12.72 7.50
C ALA A 290 13.77 11.34 6.91
N VAL A 291 12.79 10.72 6.27
CA VAL A 291 12.93 9.45 5.56
C VAL A 291 12.75 9.70 4.07
N ILE A 292 13.83 9.49 3.30
CA ILE A 292 13.84 9.56 1.85
C ILE A 292 13.80 8.13 1.32
N ALA A 293 12.73 7.76 0.62
CA ALA A 293 12.60 6.44 0.01
C ALA A 293 13.08 6.48 -1.46
N ALA A 294 14.06 5.65 -1.80
CA ALA A 294 14.65 5.65 -3.14
C ALA A 294 14.85 4.26 -3.72
N TYR A 295 14.56 4.10 -5.01
CA TYR A 295 15.10 2.99 -5.81
C TYR A 295 16.29 3.51 -6.61
N LEU A 296 17.51 3.29 -6.11
CA LEU A 296 18.70 3.98 -6.61
C LEU A 296 18.91 3.87 -8.13
N PRO A 297 18.65 2.74 -8.82
CA PRO A 297 18.81 2.68 -10.27
C PRO A 297 18.02 3.74 -11.04
N ASN A 298 16.84 4.14 -10.54
CA ASN A 298 16.05 5.21 -11.15
C ASN A 298 16.44 6.61 -10.68
N GLU A 299 17.03 6.70 -9.48
CA GLU A 299 17.23 7.95 -8.75
C GLU A 299 18.68 8.41 -8.70
N ALA A 300 19.62 7.61 -9.21
CA ALA A 300 21.05 7.87 -9.15
C ALA A 300 21.45 9.25 -9.71
N ALA A 301 20.73 9.74 -10.73
CA ALA A 301 21.02 11.04 -11.35
C ALA A 301 20.60 12.25 -10.50
N THR A 302 19.72 12.08 -9.52
CA THR A 302 19.15 13.20 -8.74
C THR A 302 19.33 13.06 -7.23
N ILE A 303 19.69 11.86 -6.74
CA ILE A 303 19.67 11.58 -5.30
C ILE A 303 20.69 12.41 -4.51
N VAL A 304 21.83 12.75 -5.11
CA VAL A 304 22.84 13.61 -4.47
C VAL A 304 22.27 15.01 -4.22
N ASP A 305 21.70 15.65 -5.25
CA ASP A 305 21.05 16.96 -5.13
C ASP A 305 19.92 16.94 -4.07
N THR A 306 19.15 15.86 -4.04
CA THR A 306 18.10 15.66 -3.03
C THR A 306 18.71 15.63 -1.63
N VAL A 307 19.70 14.76 -1.39
CA VAL A 307 20.37 14.66 -0.08
C VAL A 307 20.96 16.01 0.35
N GLU A 308 21.65 16.72 -0.53
CA GLU A 308 22.16 18.06 -0.25
C GLU A 308 21.04 19.05 0.10
N SER A 309 19.86 18.93 -0.51
CA SER A 309 18.69 19.72 -0.13
C SER A 309 18.19 19.43 1.27
N PHE A 310 18.25 18.17 1.72
CA PHE A 310 17.89 17.80 3.09
C PHE A 310 18.93 18.28 4.11
N LEU A 311 20.22 18.27 3.76
CA LEU A 311 21.27 18.80 4.64
C LEU A 311 21.14 20.32 4.88
N ARG A 312 20.41 21.05 4.02
CA ARG A 312 20.09 22.48 4.21
C ARG A 312 18.87 22.75 5.09
N LEU A 313 18.19 21.72 5.59
CA LEU A 313 17.05 21.89 6.49
C LEU A 313 17.49 22.58 7.79
N ASP A 314 16.71 23.59 8.19
CA ASP A 314 16.86 24.34 9.43
C ASP A 314 15.88 23.81 10.47
N TYR A 315 16.43 23.10 11.46
CA TYR A 315 15.65 22.56 12.56
C TYR A 315 16.32 22.86 13.91
N PRO A 316 15.59 23.40 14.91
CA PRO A 316 16.20 23.84 16.18
C PRO A 316 16.75 22.73 17.08
N ASN A 317 16.40 21.47 16.83
CA ASN A 317 16.88 20.30 17.59
C ASN A 317 17.54 19.28 16.64
N GLU A 318 17.87 18.08 17.11
CA GLU A 318 18.45 17.02 16.29
C GLU A 318 17.51 16.64 15.13
N LEU A 319 18.06 16.70 13.91
CA LEU A 319 17.42 16.21 12.70
C LEU A 319 18.28 15.11 12.08
N GLU A 320 17.70 13.92 11.98
CA GLU A 320 18.28 12.77 11.29
C GLU A 320 17.73 12.66 9.86
N ILE A 321 18.58 12.38 8.88
CA ILE A 321 18.19 12.23 7.48
C ILE A 321 18.49 10.79 7.06
N VAL A 322 17.47 9.95 7.01
CA VAL A 322 17.56 8.55 6.63
C VAL A 322 17.27 8.40 5.14
N LEU A 323 18.30 8.05 4.36
CA LEU A 323 18.12 7.61 2.98
C LEU A 323 17.88 6.10 3.00
N ALA A 324 16.62 5.69 2.88
CA ALA A 324 16.20 4.29 2.83
C ALA A 324 16.06 3.84 1.38
N TYR A 325 16.99 2.99 0.93
CA TYR A 325 17.10 2.67 -0.49
C TYR A 325 17.30 1.20 -0.80
N ASN A 326 16.87 0.81 -1.99
CA ASN A 326 17.11 -0.52 -2.55
C ASN A 326 17.80 -0.41 -3.91
N THR A 327 18.70 -1.36 -4.17
CA THR A 327 19.45 -1.47 -5.43
C THR A 327 19.72 -2.95 -5.74
N PRO A 328 19.61 -3.41 -7.01
CA PRO A 328 19.90 -4.79 -7.37
C PRO A 328 21.40 -5.13 -7.39
N HIS A 329 22.26 -4.12 -7.54
CA HIS A 329 23.72 -4.23 -7.52
C HIS A 329 24.34 -2.92 -7.04
N ALA A 330 25.63 -2.95 -6.68
CA ALA A 330 26.35 -1.76 -6.25
C ALA A 330 26.42 -0.72 -7.39
N LEU A 331 26.10 0.54 -7.09
CA LEU A 331 26.13 1.65 -8.03
C LEU A 331 27.19 2.70 -7.63
N PRO A 332 27.87 3.37 -8.58
CA PRO A 332 28.88 4.40 -8.27
C PRO A 332 28.37 5.55 -7.38
N VAL A 333 27.08 5.89 -7.48
CA VAL A 333 26.46 6.93 -6.66
C VAL A 333 26.51 6.62 -5.16
N GLU A 334 26.61 5.33 -4.78
CA GLU A 334 26.72 4.94 -3.38
C GLU A 334 28.02 5.42 -2.73
N ASP A 335 29.12 5.53 -3.49
CA ASP A 335 30.38 6.05 -2.95
C ASP A 335 30.29 7.55 -2.64
N ALA A 336 29.63 8.30 -3.52
CA ALA A 336 29.34 9.72 -3.27
C ALA A 336 28.44 9.90 -2.04
N LEU A 337 27.41 9.08 -1.89
CA LEU A 337 26.53 9.09 -0.72
C LEU A 337 27.28 8.75 0.58
N ARG A 338 28.18 7.75 0.54
CA ARG A 338 29.03 7.38 1.70
C ARG A 338 29.96 8.52 2.09
N GLU A 339 30.53 9.22 1.10
CA GLU A 339 31.39 10.36 1.36
C GLU A 339 30.62 11.52 2.01
N ILE A 340 29.39 11.80 1.54
CA ILE A 340 28.53 12.80 2.19
C ILE A 340 28.20 12.38 3.63
N ALA A 341 27.87 11.12 3.87
CA ALA A 341 27.54 10.61 5.20
C ALA A 341 28.74 10.66 6.19
N ARG A 342 29.97 10.57 5.69
CA ARG A 342 31.18 10.79 6.52
C ARG A 342 31.35 12.25 6.93
N ARG A 343 30.97 13.19 6.04
CA ARG A 343 31.10 14.64 6.27
C ARG A 343 29.99 15.17 7.16
N ASP A 344 28.76 14.70 6.98
CA ASP A 344 27.61 15.12 7.77
C ASP A 344 26.95 13.92 8.46
N ARG A 345 27.13 13.85 9.79
CA ARG A 345 26.62 12.76 10.63
C ARG A 345 25.10 12.69 10.70
N ARG A 346 24.38 13.71 10.22
CA ARG A 346 22.91 13.66 10.12
C ARG A 346 22.45 12.69 9.04
N LEU A 347 23.24 12.44 8.00
CA LEU A 347 22.89 11.51 6.93
C LEU A 347 23.16 10.06 7.34
N VAL A 348 22.08 9.28 7.43
CA VAL A 348 22.10 7.85 7.70
C VAL A 348 21.71 7.11 6.41
N LEU A 349 22.65 6.34 5.88
CA LEU A 349 22.40 5.45 4.73
C LEU A 349 21.81 4.14 5.23
N LEU A 350 20.58 3.84 4.82
CA LEU A 350 19.89 2.59 5.14
C LEU A 350 19.64 1.78 3.85
N PRO A 351 20.59 0.93 3.43
CA PRO A 351 20.31 -0.05 2.40
C PRO A 351 19.26 -1.05 2.91
N VAL A 352 18.26 -1.34 2.09
CA VAL A 352 17.18 -2.30 2.36
C VAL A 352 17.24 -3.41 1.30
N PRO A 353 18.11 -4.43 1.49
CA PRO A 353 18.25 -5.52 0.54
C PRO A 353 16.92 -6.25 0.30
N GLY A 354 16.64 -6.62 -0.94
CA GLY A 354 15.42 -7.36 -1.31
C GLY A 354 14.14 -6.55 -1.31
N SER A 355 14.15 -5.29 -0.86
CA SER A 355 13.00 -4.40 -1.00
C SER A 355 12.68 -4.14 -2.47
N THR A 356 11.40 -4.14 -2.80
CA THR A 356 10.82 -3.91 -4.12
C THR A 356 9.85 -2.72 -4.14
N SER A 357 9.66 -2.02 -3.02
CA SER A 357 8.66 -0.97 -2.89
C SER A 357 9.06 0.15 -1.92
N LYS A 358 8.47 1.33 -2.14
CA LYS A 358 8.54 2.46 -1.21
C LYS A 358 8.05 2.08 0.18
N ALA A 359 6.93 1.37 0.28
CA ALA A 359 6.36 0.91 1.54
C ALA A 359 7.36 0.13 2.39
N GLN A 360 8.09 -0.82 1.79
CA GLN A 360 9.12 -1.61 2.48
C GLN A 360 10.29 -0.73 2.94
N ASN A 361 10.77 0.19 2.10
CA ASN A 361 11.85 1.12 2.48
C ASN A 361 11.45 2.01 3.67
N VAL A 362 10.24 2.60 3.61
CA VAL A 362 9.71 3.43 4.71
C VAL A 362 9.52 2.61 5.97
N ASN A 363 8.91 1.42 5.88
CA ASN A 363 8.70 0.55 7.03
C ASN A 363 10.02 0.11 7.69
N ALA A 364 11.06 -0.15 6.89
CA ALA A 364 12.40 -0.47 7.40
C ALA A 364 13.03 0.75 8.10
N ALA A 365 12.88 1.95 7.54
CA ALA A 365 13.39 3.18 8.13
C ALA A 365 12.71 3.51 9.46
N VAL A 366 11.38 3.47 9.50
CA VAL A 366 10.57 3.79 10.69
C VAL A 366 10.89 2.87 11.89
N SER A 367 11.42 1.68 11.63
CA SER A 367 11.88 0.79 12.71
C SER A 367 13.19 1.21 13.38
N ARG A 368 13.91 2.20 12.80
CA ARG A 368 15.26 2.63 13.22
C ARG A 368 15.40 4.13 13.46
N VAL A 369 14.48 4.96 12.97
CA VAL A 369 14.51 6.42 13.17
C VAL A 369 14.52 6.78 14.66
N ARG A 370 15.22 7.87 14.99
CA ARG A 370 15.32 8.38 16.37
C ARG A 370 14.35 9.52 16.69
N GLY A 371 13.77 10.15 15.67
CA GLY A 371 12.86 11.28 15.86
C GLY A 371 11.52 10.90 16.48
N GLU A 372 10.93 11.80 17.27
CA GLU A 372 9.56 11.68 17.79
C GLU A 372 8.49 11.83 16.68
N PHE A 373 8.87 12.49 15.59
CA PHE A 373 8.09 12.52 14.35
C PHE A 373 8.99 12.35 13.12
N VAL A 374 8.37 11.85 12.05
CA VAL A 374 9.03 11.51 10.79
C VAL A 374 8.41 12.27 9.63
N GLY A 375 9.22 12.96 8.84
CA GLY A 375 8.84 13.43 7.51
C GLY A 375 9.14 12.38 6.44
N ILE A 376 8.17 12.04 5.59
CA ILE A 376 8.32 11.03 4.53
C ILE A 376 8.39 11.71 3.17
N PHE A 377 9.41 11.34 2.38
CA PHE A 377 9.70 11.98 1.10
C PHE A 377 10.09 10.98 0.02
N ASP A 378 9.63 11.24 -1.20
CA ASP A 378 10.16 10.63 -2.41
C ASP A 378 11.53 11.21 -2.79
N ALA A 379 12.31 10.47 -3.57
CA ALA A 379 13.70 10.81 -3.90
C ALA A 379 13.91 12.07 -4.77
N ASP A 380 12.86 12.69 -5.33
CA ASP A 380 12.89 14.00 -6.02
C ASP A 380 12.46 15.19 -5.18
N HIS A 381 12.02 14.96 -3.94
CA HIS A 381 11.46 16.03 -3.13
C HIS A 381 12.56 16.90 -2.52
N HIS A 382 12.42 18.21 -2.71
CA HIS A 382 13.26 19.24 -2.10
C HIS A 382 12.37 20.04 -1.13
N PRO A 383 12.30 19.66 0.15
CA PRO A 383 11.55 20.42 1.15
C PRO A 383 12.15 21.82 1.36
N ALA A 384 11.31 22.78 1.72
CA ALA A 384 11.77 24.10 2.16
C ALA A 384 12.58 23.97 3.46
N PRO A 385 13.59 24.84 3.70
CA PRO A 385 14.46 24.74 4.89
C PRO A 385 13.70 24.69 6.23
N ASP A 386 12.57 25.37 6.32
CA ASP A 386 11.72 25.49 7.50
C ASP A 386 10.64 24.38 7.62
N ALA A 387 10.62 23.40 6.72
CA ALA A 387 9.55 22.41 6.62
C ALA A 387 9.29 21.63 7.93
N PHE A 388 10.34 21.22 8.64
CA PHE A 388 10.23 20.49 9.92
C PHE A 388 9.72 21.36 11.07
N ARG A 389 10.06 22.66 11.05
CA ARG A 389 9.52 23.63 12.01
C ARG A 389 8.01 23.80 11.79
N HIS A 390 7.61 24.01 10.53
CA HIS A 390 6.21 24.16 10.16
C HIS A 390 5.37 22.92 10.47
N ALA A 391 5.93 21.73 10.24
CA ALA A 391 5.28 20.47 10.63
C ALA A 391 5.06 20.40 12.15
N TRP A 392 6.07 20.76 12.94
CA TRP A 392 5.98 20.72 14.40
C TRP A 392 4.95 21.69 14.98
N ASP A 393 4.74 22.85 14.35
CA ASP A 393 3.72 23.80 14.80
C ASP A 393 2.33 23.14 14.80
N TRP A 394 2.02 22.26 13.84
CA TRP A 394 0.77 21.49 13.87
C TRP A 394 0.81 20.32 14.86
N LEU A 395 1.87 19.51 14.82
CA LEU A 395 1.97 18.29 15.62
C LEU A 395 1.95 18.59 17.13
N SER A 396 2.59 19.69 17.55
CA SER A 396 2.56 20.16 18.95
C SER A 396 1.16 20.58 19.42
N HIS A 397 0.25 20.92 18.50
CA HIS A 397 -1.15 21.30 18.77
C HIS A 397 -2.13 20.11 18.69
N GLY A 398 -1.64 18.88 18.85
CA GLY A 398 -2.46 17.68 18.92
C GLY A 398 -2.96 17.18 17.57
N TYR A 399 -2.26 17.51 16.49
CA TYR A 399 -2.35 16.77 15.23
C TYR A 399 -1.35 15.61 15.22
N ASP A 400 -1.71 14.55 14.52
CA ASP A 400 -0.88 13.33 14.43
C ASP A 400 -0.16 13.22 13.09
N VAL A 401 -0.75 13.82 12.05
CA VAL A 401 -0.20 13.85 10.69
C VAL A 401 -0.41 15.22 10.07
N VAL A 402 0.56 15.68 9.28
CA VAL A 402 0.47 16.91 8.50
C VAL A 402 0.84 16.62 7.06
N GLN A 403 -0.06 16.88 6.12
CA GLN A 403 0.27 16.88 4.69
C GLN A 403 0.66 18.30 4.26
N GLY A 404 1.88 18.43 3.74
CA GLY A 404 2.34 19.67 3.13
C GLY A 404 1.93 19.83 1.67
N HIS A 405 2.32 20.96 1.09
CA HIS A 405 2.09 21.34 -0.30
C HIS A 405 3.22 20.85 -1.20
N CYS A 406 2.91 19.93 -2.10
CA CYS A 406 3.86 19.51 -3.13
C CYS A 406 3.78 20.39 -4.37
N VAL A 407 4.94 20.84 -4.87
CA VAL A 407 5.04 21.87 -5.91
C VAL A 407 5.97 21.40 -7.01
N ILE A 408 5.57 21.55 -8.28
CA ILE A 408 6.38 21.06 -9.40
C ILE A 408 7.50 22.04 -9.74
N ARG A 409 8.77 21.59 -9.65
CA ARG A 409 9.95 22.44 -9.97
C ARG A 409 10.40 22.40 -11.42
N ASN A 410 10.01 21.37 -12.19
CA ASN A 410 10.34 21.24 -13.61
C ASN A 410 9.19 21.63 -14.55
N GLY A 411 8.27 22.50 -14.10
CA GLY A 411 7.09 22.90 -14.90
C GLY A 411 7.43 23.57 -16.25
N ASP A 412 8.63 24.14 -16.37
CA ASP A 412 9.13 24.73 -17.63
C ASP A 412 9.64 23.68 -18.63
N SER A 413 9.93 22.45 -18.20
CA SER A 413 10.59 21.43 -19.04
C SER A 413 9.73 20.89 -20.18
N SER A 414 8.41 20.90 -20.04
CA SER A 414 7.49 20.53 -21.12
C SER A 414 6.07 21.03 -20.86
N TRP A 415 5.22 21.00 -21.89
CA TRP A 415 3.81 21.33 -21.69
C TRP A 415 3.08 20.34 -20.77
N VAL A 416 3.53 19.08 -20.71
CA VAL A 416 3.00 18.06 -19.79
C VAL A 416 3.36 18.39 -18.36
N ALA A 417 4.64 18.70 -18.09
CA ALA A 417 5.10 19.10 -16.76
C ALA A 417 4.38 20.38 -16.30
N ARG A 418 4.16 21.33 -17.21
CA ARG A 418 3.37 22.56 -16.95
C ARG A 418 1.92 22.28 -16.59
N GLN A 419 1.27 21.34 -17.30
CA GLN A 419 -0.10 20.93 -17.01
C GLN A 419 -0.20 20.32 -15.61
N VAL A 420 0.78 19.49 -15.22
CA VAL A 420 0.88 18.89 -13.89
C VAL A 420 1.17 19.95 -12.83
N ALA A 421 2.03 20.93 -13.11
CA ALA A 421 2.31 22.04 -12.19
C ALA A 421 1.03 22.81 -11.80
N ALA A 422 0.22 23.19 -12.79
CA ALA A 422 -1.06 23.84 -12.52
C ALA A 422 -2.08 22.91 -11.85
N GLU A 423 -2.12 21.63 -12.22
CA GLU A 423 -2.98 20.63 -11.54
C GLU A 423 -2.62 20.47 -10.07
N PHE A 424 -1.33 20.44 -9.72
CA PHE A 424 -0.89 20.29 -8.33
C PHE A 424 -1.38 21.44 -7.46
N GLU A 425 -1.44 22.67 -7.99
CA GLU A 425 -2.06 23.81 -7.27
C GLU A 425 -3.58 23.61 -7.08
N THR A 426 -4.29 23.04 -8.06
CA THR A 426 -5.71 22.68 -7.87
C THR A 426 -5.90 21.63 -6.75
N ILE A 427 -4.91 20.76 -6.55
CA ILE A 427 -4.94 19.71 -5.53
C ILE A 427 -4.53 20.26 -4.16
N TYR A 428 -3.32 20.79 -4.03
CA TYR A 428 -2.70 21.13 -2.75
C TYR A 428 -3.05 22.52 -2.24
N ALA A 429 -3.29 23.51 -3.11
CA ALA A 429 -3.70 24.84 -2.68
C ALA A 429 -5.22 24.97 -2.50
N VAL A 430 -6.01 24.17 -3.24
CA VAL A 430 -7.49 24.26 -3.25
C VAL A 430 -8.15 23.02 -2.65
N SER A 431 -8.10 21.88 -3.33
CA SER A 431 -8.90 20.70 -2.98
C SER A 431 -8.52 20.10 -1.62
N HIS A 432 -7.24 19.93 -1.27
CA HIS A 432 -6.84 19.36 0.01
C HIS A 432 -7.24 20.24 1.20
N PRO A 433 -6.91 21.56 1.22
CA PRO A 433 -7.35 22.44 2.31
C PRO A 433 -8.88 22.57 2.36
N GLY A 434 -9.52 22.75 1.21
CA GLY A 434 -10.98 22.88 1.11
C GLY A 434 -11.71 21.64 1.61
N ARG A 435 -11.26 20.44 1.21
CA ARG A 435 -11.80 19.17 1.69
C ARG A 435 -11.56 18.94 3.17
N THR A 436 -10.35 19.24 3.65
CA THR A 436 -10.01 19.15 5.08
C THR A 436 -10.94 20.02 5.90
N ARG A 437 -11.15 21.26 5.46
CA ARG A 437 -12.06 22.20 6.10
C ARG A 437 -13.52 21.78 5.99
N LEU A 438 -13.95 21.23 4.85
CA LEU A 438 -15.33 20.86 4.54
C LEU A 438 -15.79 19.57 5.25
N TYR A 439 -14.93 18.55 5.37
CA TYR A 439 -15.31 17.26 5.95
C TYR A 439 -14.66 16.95 7.31
N GLY A 440 -13.64 17.73 7.72
CA GLY A 440 -12.98 17.56 9.01
C GLY A 440 -11.94 16.44 9.05
N PHE A 441 -11.31 16.13 7.92
CA PHE A 441 -10.16 15.23 7.86
C PHE A 441 -9.25 15.54 6.66
N GLY A 442 -7.93 15.47 6.87
CA GLY A 442 -6.91 15.55 5.83
C GLY A 442 -6.51 14.17 5.28
N ILE A 443 -5.63 14.17 4.27
CA ILE A 443 -5.11 12.96 3.64
C ILE A 443 -3.61 13.12 3.41
N PHE A 444 -2.84 12.07 3.69
CA PHE A 444 -1.44 12.00 3.31
C PHE A 444 -1.29 11.43 1.89
N GLY A 445 -0.71 12.21 0.98
CA GLY A 445 -0.55 11.91 -0.44
C GLY A 445 0.82 11.37 -0.82
N GLY A 446 1.47 10.64 0.10
CA GLY A 446 2.67 9.84 -0.19
C GLY A 446 4.00 10.53 0.04
N SER A 447 4.07 11.86 -0.07
CA SER A 447 5.31 12.60 0.13
C SER A 447 5.01 13.98 0.74
N ASN A 448 6.05 14.62 1.29
CA ASN A 448 5.92 15.86 2.06
C ASN A 448 4.86 15.74 3.18
N GLY A 449 4.89 14.60 3.86
CA GLY A 449 3.96 14.31 4.96
C GLY A 449 4.71 13.94 6.23
N PHE A 450 4.25 14.51 7.34
CA PHE A 450 4.89 14.41 8.63
C PHE A 450 3.99 13.65 9.57
N TRP A 451 4.51 12.61 10.21
CA TRP A 451 3.77 11.68 11.04
C TRP A 451 4.41 11.60 12.41
N ARG A 452 3.60 11.51 13.47
CA ARG A 452 4.07 10.98 14.76
C ARG A 452 4.71 9.59 14.53
N THR A 453 5.92 9.37 15.05
CA THR A 453 6.70 8.16 14.74
C THR A 453 6.00 6.90 15.22
N ASP A 454 5.41 6.94 16.42
CA ASP A 454 4.63 5.85 17.00
C ASP A 454 3.41 5.50 16.15
N LEU A 455 2.71 6.50 15.59
CA LEU A 455 1.57 6.31 14.68
C LEU A 455 2.02 5.64 13.39
N LEU A 456 3.07 6.16 12.76
CA LEU A 456 3.58 5.55 11.53
C LEU A 456 4.13 4.14 11.77
N ALA A 457 4.74 3.87 12.93
CA ALA A 457 5.27 2.56 13.28
C ALA A 457 4.19 1.51 13.52
N ARG A 458 3.04 1.88 14.12
CA ARG A 458 1.90 0.97 14.32
C ARG A 458 1.04 0.83 13.07
N THR A 459 0.77 1.93 12.36
CA THR A 459 -0.04 1.93 11.15
C THR A 459 0.75 1.31 10.00
N ARG A 460 2.01 1.71 9.78
CA ARG A 460 2.85 1.24 8.66
C ARG A 460 2.25 1.53 7.28
N MET A 461 3.04 1.34 6.23
CA MET A 461 2.59 1.37 4.84
C MET A 461 2.38 -0.05 4.33
N HIS A 462 1.23 -0.35 3.71
CA HIS A 462 0.95 -1.69 3.15
C HIS A 462 1.33 -1.75 1.66
N GLY A 463 2.31 -2.59 1.31
CA GLY A 463 2.90 -2.70 -0.03
C GLY A 463 2.04 -3.53 -0.97
N SER A 464 1.05 -4.23 -0.42
CA SER A 464 -0.04 -4.86 -1.16
C SER A 464 -0.98 -3.83 -1.83
N MET A 465 -0.95 -2.56 -1.38
CA MET A 465 -1.74 -1.46 -1.93
C MET A 465 -0.88 -0.62 -2.88
N LEU A 466 -1.41 -0.28 -4.06
CA LEU A 466 -0.70 0.57 -5.04
C LEU A 466 -0.58 2.04 -4.60
N THR A 467 -1.41 2.44 -3.64
CA THR A 467 -1.41 3.73 -2.93
C THR A 467 -1.39 3.42 -1.43
N GLU A 468 -0.24 2.94 -0.97
CA GLU A 468 0.05 2.55 0.41
C GLU A 468 -0.14 3.70 1.42
N ASP A 469 0.05 4.92 0.94
CA ASP A 469 -0.06 6.21 1.62
C ASP A 469 -1.51 6.59 1.95
N ILE A 470 -2.41 6.40 0.98
CA ILE A 470 -3.83 6.62 1.19
C ILE A 470 -4.41 5.49 2.08
N ASP A 471 -3.95 4.26 1.89
CA ASP A 471 -4.34 3.14 2.77
C ASP A 471 -3.94 3.40 4.23
N SER A 472 -2.71 3.86 4.48
CA SER A 472 -2.24 4.21 5.82
C SER A 472 -3.01 5.40 6.39
N THR A 473 -3.33 6.41 5.57
CA THR A 473 -4.19 7.53 5.97
C THR A 473 -5.52 7.04 6.53
N LEU A 474 -6.25 6.20 5.80
CA LEU A 474 -7.59 5.76 6.24
C LEU A 474 -7.54 4.88 7.49
N ARG A 475 -6.47 4.10 7.68
CA ARG A 475 -6.27 3.32 8.90
C ARG A 475 -5.97 4.22 10.09
N ALA A 476 -5.08 5.19 9.93
CA ALA A 476 -4.82 6.20 10.96
C ALA A 476 -6.09 6.98 11.34
N LEU A 477 -6.88 7.42 10.36
CA LEU A 477 -8.17 8.09 10.62
C LEU A 477 -9.17 7.19 11.36
N THR A 478 -9.16 5.88 11.10
CA THR A 478 -10.03 4.91 11.79
C THR A 478 -9.62 4.74 13.27
N GLU A 479 -8.33 4.85 13.57
CA GLU A 479 -7.77 4.92 14.93
C GLU A 479 -7.99 6.28 15.63
N GLY A 480 -8.62 7.24 14.95
CA GLY A 480 -8.93 8.56 15.50
C GLY A 480 -7.87 9.64 15.26
N ALA A 481 -6.86 9.37 14.42
CA ALA A 481 -5.79 10.32 14.13
C ALA A 481 -6.32 11.62 13.49
N ARG A 482 -5.74 12.75 13.87
CA ARG A 482 -6.04 14.07 13.33
C ARG A 482 -5.00 14.46 12.27
N ILE A 483 -5.48 14.68 11.05
CA ILE A 483 -4.63 14.99 9.90
C ILE A 483 -4.86 16.43 9.44
N ALA A 484 -3.81 17.25 9.52
CA ALA A 484 -3.79 18.62 9.01
C ALA A 484 -3.35 18.65 7.53
N THR A 485 -3.76 19.71 6.83
CA THR A 485 -3.22 20.07 5.52
C THR A 485 -2.65 21.48 5.61
N ASP A 486 -1.40 21.67 5.22
CA ASP A 486 -0.72 22.96 5.26
C ASP A 486 -0.20 23.37 3.87
N ARG A 487 -0.77 24.47 3.34
CA ARG A 487 -0.36 25.04 2.04
C ARG A 487 0.99 25.76 2.07
N THR A 488 1.48 26.10 3.26
CA THR A 488 2.74 26.83 3.51
C THR A 488 3.93 25.90 3.72
N LEU A 489 3.68 24.61 3.96
CA LEU A 489 4.71 23.60 4.14
C LEU A 489 5.12 23.05 2.77
N ILE A 490 6.08 23.71 2.12
CA ILE A 490 6.42 23.45 0.72
C ILE A 490 7.47 22.34 0.56
N SER A 491 7.24 21.46 -0.40
CA SER A 491 8.27 20.59 -0.98
C SER A 491 8.18 20.58 -2.49
N ARG A 492 9.33 20.71 -3.16
CA ARG A 492 9.40 20.78 -4.61
C ARG A 492 9.77 19.43 -5.24
N GLU A 493 9.00 18.96 -6.22
CA GLU A 493 9.18 17.64 -6.86
C GLU A 493 9.20 17.71 -8.40
N LEU A 494 9.50 16.58 -9.06
CA LEU A 494 9.60 16.49 -10.51
C LEU A 494 8.32 15.88 -11.12
N ALA A 495 7.69 16.62 -12.02
CA ALA A 495 6.58 16.10 -12.82
C ALA A 495 7.10 15.26 -14.02
N PRO A 496 6.32 14.27 -14.47
CA PRO A 496 6.58 13.61 -15.75
C PRO A 496 6.53 14.59 -16.93
N THR A 497 7.51 14.50 -17.83
CA THR A 497 7.64 15.43 -18.98
C THR A 497 6.92 14.97 -20.24
N ARG A 498 6.44 13.71 -20.28
CA ARG A 498 5.79 13.07 -21.44
C ARG A 498 4.48 12.40 -21.02
N LEU A 499 3.54 12.28 -21.96
CA LEU A 499 2.20 11.73 -21.72
C LEU A 499 2.20 10.25 -21.28
N LYS A 500 3.10 9.41 -21.81
CA LYS A 500 3.16 7.98 -21.47
C LYS A 500 3.59 7.75 -20.00
N PRO A 501 4.67 8.37 -19.50
CA PRO A 501 4.98 8.41 -18.07
C PRO A 501 3.83 8.94 -17.20
N LEU A 502 3.17 10.03 -17.62
CA LEU A 502 2.02 10.58 -16.90
C LEU A 502 0.86 9.57 -16.83
N TRP A 503 0.53 8.91 -17.95
CA TRP A 503 -0.50 7.87 -17.99
C TRP A 503 -0.19 6.72 -17.03
N ASN A 504 1.05 6.24 -16.98
CA ASN A 504 1.45 5.16 -16.08
C ASN A 504 1.29 5.57 -14.61
N GLN A 505 1.72 6.78 -14.26
CA GLN A 505 1.56 7.34 -12.91
C GLN A 505 0.09 7.46 -12.53
N ARG A 506 -0.74 8.10 -13.37
CA ARG A 506 -2.17 8.28 -13.10
C ARG A 506 -2.94 6.96 -13.08
N SER A 507 -2.55 5.99 -13.91
CA SER A 507 -3.15 4.65 -13.89
C SER A 507 -2.90 3.95 -12.56
N ARG A 508 -1.66 4.00 -12.04
CA ARG A 508 -1.32 3.44 -10.72
C ARG A 508 -2.15 4.09 -9.63
N TRP A 509 -2.23 5.43 -9.64
CA TRP A 509 -2.98 6.17 -8.63
C TRP A 509 -4.46 5.81 -8.67
N ALA A 510 -5.10 5.87 -9.84
CA ALA A 510 -6.51 5.53 -9.98
C ALA A 510 -6.80 4.08 -9.55
N GLN A 511 -5.90 3.14 -9.84
CA GLN A 511 -6.06 1.74 -9.44
C GLN A 511 -5.93 1.57 -7.92
N GLY A 512 -4.91 2.17 -7.30
CA GLY A 512 -4.75 2.10 -5.84
C GLY A 512 -5.90 2.79 -5.11
N TRP A 513 -6.38 3.90 -5.64
CA TRP A 513 -7.56 4.58 -5.16
C TRP A 513 -8.81 3.70 -5.18
N LEU A 514 -9.04 2.92 -6.24
CA LEU A 514 -10.11 1.91 -6.26
C LEU A 514 -9.90 0.82 -5.19
N GLN A 515 -8.66 0.32 -5.02
CA GLN A 515 -8.35 -0.67 -3.97
C GLN A 515 -8.71 -0.13 -2.57
N VAL A 516 -8.32 1.11 -2.29
CA VAL A 516 -8.65 1.82 -1.05
C VAL A 516 -10.15 1.97 -0.90
N SER A 517 -10.85 2.41 -1.95
CA SER A 517 -12.30 2.58 -1.94
C SER A 517 -13.05 1.29 -1.60
N LEU A 518 -12.70 0.19 -2.26
CA LEU A 518 -13.29 -1.13 -2.02
C LEU A 518 -13.00 -1.64 -0.59
N ARG A 519 -11.81 -1.36 -0.07
CA ARG A 519 -11.38 -1.84 1.26
C ARG A 519 -11.98 -1.05 2.41
N HIS A 520 -12.09 0.27 2.26
CA HIS A 520 -12.34 1.17 3.39
C HIS A 520 -13.71 1.82 3.42
N LEU A 521 -14.36 2.06 2.27
CA LEU A 521 -15.61 2.85 2.23
C LEU A 521 -16.70 2.28 3.16
N TYR A 522 -17.03 1.00 2.99
CA TYR A 522 -18.07 0.35 3.79
C TYR A 522 -17.71 0.28 5.27
N ARG A 523 -16.45 -0.03 5.59
CA ARG A 523 -15.96 -0.11 6.97
C ARG A 523 -16.03 1.24 7.67
N ALA A 524 -15.61 2.30 6.97
CA ALA A 524 -15.64 3.64 7.51
C ALA A 524 -17.07 4.16 7.73
N LEU A 525 -18.02 3.80 6.84
CA LEU A 525 -19.44 4.12 7.03
C LEU A 525 -20.06 3.44 8.25
N ARG A 526 -19.65 2.22 8.56
CA ARG A 526 -20.13 1.45 9.73
C ARG A 526 -19.37 1.78 11.01
N SER A 527 -18.16 2.29 10.92
CA SER A 527 -17.34 2.59 12.08
C SER A 527 -17.98 3.71 12.94
N PRO A 528 -17.98 3.58 14.27
CA PRO A 528 -18.38 4.65 15.19
C PRO A 528 -17.31 5.75 15.29
N SER A 529 -16.06 5.50 14.88
CA SER A 529 -14.95 6.45 14.97
C SER A 529 -15.13 7.70 14.11
N PHE A 530 -15.97 7.62 13.07
CA PHE A 530 -16.20 8.73 12.15
C PHE A 530 -17.48 9.49 12.47
N THR A 531 -17.39 10.81 12.52
CA THR A 531 -18.55 11.70 12.57
C THR A 531 -19.36 11.61 11.29
N ARG A 532 -20.65 12.01 11.34
CA ARG A 532 -21.52 12.06 10.13
C ARG A 532 -20.89 12.89 9.01
N ARG A 533 -20.24 14.00 9.38
CA ARG A 533 -19.53 14.89 8.47
C ARG A 533 -18.36 14.20 7.75
N GLN A 534 -17.53 13.48 8.50
CA GLN A 534 -16.41 12.72 7.93
C GLN A 534 -16.92 11.58 7.03
N LYS A 535 -18.00 10.89 7.43
CA LYS A 535 -18.65 9.86 6.60
C LYS A 535 -19.14 10.40 5.26
N THR A 536 -19.74 11.58 5.23
CA THR A 536 -20.11 12.25 3.96
C THR A 536 -18.87 12.49 3.10
N GLY A 537 -17.78 13.01 3.67
CA GLY A 537 -16.53 13.21 2.94
C GLY A 537 -15.92 11.94 2.40
N LEU A 538 -15.99 10.84 3.16
CA LEU A 538 -15.53 9.51 2.72
C LEU A 538 -16.39 8.94 1.60
N VAL A 539 -17.71 9.16 1.62
CA VAL A 539 -18.61 8.79 0.50
C VAL A 539 -18.23 9.56 -0.75
N VAL A 540 -17.94 10.86 -0.64
CA VAL A 540 -17.51 11.67 -1.78
C VAL A 540 -16.15 11.19 -2.30
N LEU A 541 -15.17 11.04 -1.41
CA LEU A 541 -13.79 10.71 -1.75
C LEU A 541 -13.60 9.29 -2.30
N LEU A 542 -14.25 8.30 -1.68
CA LEU A 542 -14.06 6.87 -1.96
C LEU A 542 -15.23 6.26 -2.74
N GLY A 543 -16.41 6.86 -2.71
CA GLY A 543 -17.59 6.38 -3.43
C GLY A 543 -17.81 7.16 -4.72
N TRP A 544 -18.19 8.43 -4.59
CA TRP A 544 -18.56 9.29 -5.71
C TRP A 544 -17.46 9.37 -6.77
N ARG A 545 -16.19 9.46 -6.35
CA ARG A 545 -15.05 9.43 -7.29
C ARG A 545 -15.05 8.20 -8.21
N GLU A 546 -15.38 7.02 -7.70
CA GLU A 546 -15.34 5.78 -8.50
C GLU A 546 -16.54 5.66 -9.44
N VAL A 547 -17.67 6.26 -9.06
CA VAL A 547 -18.92 6.24 -9.86
C VAL A 547 -18.87 7.25 -10.99
N GLN A 548 -18.33 8.44 -10.74
CA GLN A 548 -18.39 9.58 -11.67
C GLN A 548 -17.82 9.30 -13.08
N PRO A 549 -16.68 8.58 -13.26
CA PRO A 549 -16.15 8.28 -14.59
C PRO A 549 -17.07 7.39 -15.44
N TRP A 550 -17.90 6.55 -14.81
CA TRP A 550 -18.86 5.70 -15.50
C TRP A 550 -20.18 6.41 -15.75
N LEU A 551 -20.64 7.20 -14.77
CA LEU A 551 -21.84 8.02 -14.89
C LEU A 551 -21.72 9.04 -16.02
N SER A 552 -20.61 9.77 -16.08
CA SER A 552 -20.37 10.75 -17.15
C SER A 552 -20.28 10.12 -18.54
N LEU A 553 -19.93 8.84 -18.65
CA LEU A 553 -19.87 8.12 -19.93
C LEU A 553 -21.28 7.77 -20.46
N GLN A 554 -22.30 7.73 -19.60
CA GLN A 554 -23.69 7.41 -19.99
C GLN A 554 -24.33 8.47 -20.90
N ILE A 555 -23.72 9.66 -21.03
CA ILE A 555 -24.19 10.64 -21.99
C ILE A 555 -24.14 10.10 -23.43
N LEU A 556 -23.15 9.27 -23.78
CA LEU A 556 -23.02 8.70 -25.12
C LEU A 556 -24.16 7.74 -25.51
N PRO A 557 -24.48 6.69 -24.72
CA PRO A 557 -25.59 5.81 -25.06
C PRO A 557 -26.94 6.52 -25.05
N ILE A 558 -27.14 7.52 -24.18
CA ILE A 558 -28.35 8.37 -24.20
C ILE A 558 -28.44 9.11 -25.54
N LEU A 559 -27.36 9.77 -25.97
CA LEU A 559 -27.35 10.52 -27.22
C LEU A 559 -27.58 9.62 -28.44
N PHE A 560 -27.00 8.41 -28.46
CA PHE A 560 -27.25 7.44 -29.54
C PHE A 560 -28.70 6.98 -29.56
N HIS A 561 -29.29 6.66 -28.41
CA HIS A 561 -30.70 6.29 -28.31
C HIS A 561 -31.61 7.44 -28.78
N SER A 562 -31.35 8.66 -28.31
CA SER A 562 -32.10 9.84 -28.74
C SER A 562 -31.97 10.12 -30.24
N ALA A 563 -30.79 9.91 -30.83
CA ALA A 563 -30.58 10.06 -32.27
C ALA A 563 -31.39 9.04 -33.09
N VAL A 564 -31.41 7.78 -32.65
CA VAL A 564 -32.22 6.72 -33.28
C VAL A 564 -33.70 7.07 -33.20
N ARG A 565 -34.19 7.52 -32.03
CA ARG A 565 -35.60 7.93 -31.85
C ARG A 565 -35.98 9.16 -32.66
N ALA A 566 -35.10 10.15 -32.78
CA ALA A 566 -35.34 11.36 -33.56
C ALA A 566 -35.25 11.13 -35.09
N GLY A 567 -34.73 9.97 -35.51
CA GLY A 567 -34.49 9.65 -36.93
C GLY A 567 -33.28 10.37 -37.52
N GLY A 568 -32.32 10.76 -36.66
CA GLY A 568 -31.13 11.54 -37.03
C GLY A 568 -30.63 12.41 -35.88
N ALA A 569 -29.31 12.64 -35.82
CA ALA A 569 -28.70 13.49 -34.79
C ALA A 569 -28.99 15.00 -34.99
N ASP A 570 -29.29 15.39 -36.23
CA ASP A 570 -29.71 16.73 -36.66
C ASP A 570 -31.09 17.13 -36.11
N ARG A 571 -31.89 16.14 -35.69
CA ARG A 571 -33.25 16.32 -35.17
C ARG A 571 -33.34 16.32 -33.66
N ILE A 572 -32.21 16.18 -32.96
CA ILE A 572 -32.15 16.28 -31.49
C ILE A 572 -32.23 17.76 -31.10
N ASP A 573 -33.12 18.09 -30.16
CA ASP A 573 -33.16 19.42 -29.56
C ASP A 573 -32.04 19.59 -28.54
N TRP A 574 -30.91 20.12 -29.00
CA TRP A 574 -29.75 20.43 -28.18
C TRP A 574 -29.96 21.67 -27.27
N ALA A 575 -30.98 22.48 -27.55
CA ALA A 575 -31.18 23.80 -26.95
C ALA A 575 -32.12 23.78 -25.72
N THR A 576 -32.38 22.62 -25.14
CA THR A 576 -33.20 22.55 -23.91
C THR A 576 -32.54 23.38 -22.80
N PRO A 577 -33.23 24.38 -22.22
CA PRO A 577 -32.62 25.31 -21.26
C PRO A 577 -31.94 24.61 -20.06
N ALA A 578 -32.51 23.52 -19.58
CA ALA A 578 -31.92 22.72 -18.51
C ALA A 578 -30.56 22.12 -18.90
N CYS A 579 -30.41 21.63 -20.14
CA CYS A 579 -29.14 21.12 -20.67
C CYS A 579 -28.09 22.22 -20.72
N LEU A 580 -28.44 23.37 -21.30
CA LEU A 580 -27.53 24.50 -21.47
C LEU A 580 -27.06 25.06 -20.13
N LEU A 581 -27.98 25.20 -19.15
CA LEU A 581 -27.65 25.66 -17.82
C LEU A 581 -26.77 24.66 -17.06
N ALA A 582 -27.08 23.36 -17.11
CA ALA A 582 -26.25 22.33 -16.49
C ALA A 582 -24.85 22.25 -17.13
N PHE A 583 -24.77 22.36 -18.46
CA PHE A 583 -23.51 22.42 -19.18
C PHE A 583 -22.69 23.65 -18.80
N ALA A 584 -23.29 24.85 -18.83
CA ALA A 584 -22.61 26.09 -18.44
C ALA A 584 -22.11 26.03 -16.98
N PHE A 585 -22.93 25.52 -16.06
CA PHE A 585 -22.56 25.36 -14.67
C PHE A 585 -21.39 24.38 -14.49
N THR A 586 -21.47 23.19 -15.08
CA THR A 586 -20.41 22.18 -14.99
C THR A 586 -19.11 22.64 -15.62
N LEU A 587 -19.19 23.35 -16.74
CA LEU A 587 -18.05 23.99 -17.40
C LEU A 587 -17.41 25.05 -16.48
N SER A 588 -18.23 25.90 -15.85
CA SER A 588 -17.76 26.97 -14.95
C SER A 588 -16.96 26.44 -13.75
N ALA A 589 -17.25 25.23 -13.27
CA ALA A 589 -16.58 24.66 -12.10
C ALA A 589 -15.08 24.45 -12.34
N GLY A 590 -14.70 23.96 -13.52
CA GLY A 590 -13.29 23.76 -13.88
C GLY A 590 -12.52 25.09 -14.01
N PHE A 591 -13.12 26.10 -14.63
CA PHE A 591 -12.55 27.44 -14.70
C PHE A 591 -12.42 28.09 -13.32
N THR A 592 -13.45 27.97 -12.49
CA THR A 592 -13.46 28.50 -11.12
C THR A 592 -12.38 27.85 -10.27
N GLN A 593 -12.27 26.52 -10.28
CA GLN A 593 -11.22 25.81 -9.55
C GLN A 593 -9.83 26.25 -10.00
N THR A 594 -9.62 26.43 -11.31
CA THR A 594 -8.35 26.89 -11.85
C THR A 594 -8.03 28.33 -11.45
N ALA A 595 -9.04 29.21 -11.40
CA ALA A 595 -8.89 30.58 -10.92
C ALA A 595 -8.53 30.64 -9.43
N PHE A 596 -9.17 29.80 -8.61
CA PHE A 596 -8.82 29.63 -7.19
C PHE A 596 -7.40 29.11 -7.03
N ALA A 597 -7.00 28.11 -7.83
CA ALA A 597 -5.63 27.60 -7.84
C ALA A 597 -4.64 28.71 -8.18
N GLY A 598 -4.88 29.49 -9.25
CA GLY A 598 -4.03 30.63 -9.61
C GLY A 598 -3.94 31.68 -8.50
N ARG A 599 -5.04 31.95 -7.78
CA ARG A 599 -5.07 32.92 -6.67
C ARG A 599 -4.31 32.40 -5.45
N LEU A 600 -4.54 31.15 -5.05
CA LEU A 600 -4.00 30.55 -3.83
C LEU A 600 -2.61 29.93 -4.01
N ALA A 601 -2.16 29.76 -5.26
CA ALA A 601 -0.86 29.19 -5.56
C ALA A 601 0.29 29.98 -4.95
N LEU A 602 1.46 29.34 -4.85
CA LEU A 602 2.69 29.99 -4.43
C LEU A 602 2.99 31.26 -5.25
N PRO A 603 3.60 32.31 -4.65
CA PRO A 603 3.86 33.57 -5.34
C PRO A 603 4.58 33.42 -6.69
N GLU A 604 5.58 32.53 -6.75
CA GLU A 604 6.36 32.22 -7.96
C GLU A 604 5.53 31.60 -9.09
N LEU A 605 4.52 30.79 -8.75
CA LEU A 605 3.60 30.19 -9.71
C LEU A 605 2.45 31.13 -10.06
N ARG A 606 1.93 31.89 -9.09
CA ARG A 606 0.89 32.91 -9.28
C ARG A 606 1.28 33.96 -10.33
N ALA A 607 2.57 34.30 -10.41
CA ALA A 607 3.11 35.18 -11.46
C ALA A 607 2.90 34.60 -12.88
N ARG A 608 2.83 33.27 -13.02
CA ARG A 608 2.72 32.55 -14.29
C ARG A 608 1.25 32.37 -14.71
N ARG A 609 0.49 33.46 -14.80
CA ARG A 609 -0.96 33.44 -15.12
C ARG A 609 -1.32 32.63 -16.38
N GLY A 610 -0.45 32.66 -17.40
CA GLY A 610 -0.65 31.89 -18.63
C GLY A 610 -0.68 30.37 -18.42
N TRP A 611 -0.05 29.85 -17.37
CA TRP A 611 -0.10 28.42 -17.03
C TRP A 611 -1.49 28.00 -16.59
N PHE A 612 -2.13 28.80 -15.74
CA PHE A 612 -3.49 28.55 -15.26
C PHE A 612 -4.53 28.71 -16.36
N TRP A 613 -4.42 29.73 -17.22
CA TRP A 613 -5.31 29.86 -18.38
C TRP A 613 -5.21 28.67 -19.33
N ARG A 614 -3.99 28.24 -19.65
CA ARG A 614 -3.76 27.04 -20.47
C ARG A 614 -4.30 25.79 -19.78
N HIS A 615 -4.10 25.66 -18.48
CA HIS A 615 -4.64 24.55 -17.70
C HIS A 615 -6.17 24.52 -17.76
N ALA A 616 -6.86 25.64 -17.58
CA ALA A 616 -8.32 25.70 -17.65
C ALA A 616 -8.83 25.20 -19.01
N LEU A 617 -8.23 25.66 -20.11
CA LEU A 617 -8.61 25.26 -21.47
C LEU A 617 -8.33 23.77 -21.73
N ILE A 618 -7.10 23.31 -21.45
CA ILE A 618 -6.72 21.91 -21.66
C ILE A 618 -7.54 20.98 -20.76
N SER A 619 -7.82 21.40 -19.52
CA SER A 619 -8.55 20.60 -18.55
C SER A 619 -9.99 20.36 -18.93
N THR A 620 -10.65 21.39 -19.46
CA THR A 620 -12.01 21.30 -19.97
C THR A 620 -12.12 20.37 -21.18
N VAL A 621 -11.25 20.54 -22.18
CA VAL A 621 -11.41 19.86 -23.48
C VAL A 621 -10.79 18.45 -23.50
N PHE A 622 -9.67 18.26 -22.80
CA PHE A 622 -8.87 17.04 -22.94
C PHE A 622 -8.58 16.36 -21.61
N TYR A 623 -8.04 17.08 -20.63
CA TYR A 623 -7.42 16.44 -19.47
C TYR A 623 -8.43 15.75 -18.55
N THR A 624 -9.63 16.31 -18.39
CA THR A 624 -10.69 15.67 -17.60
C THR A 624 -11.13 14.35 -18.24
N HIS A 625 -11.29 14.33 -19.57
CA HIS A 625 -11.58 13.10 -20.30
C HIS A 625 -10.44 12.09 -20.19
N PHE A 626 -9.19 12.54 -20.32
CA PHE A 626 -8.00 11.72 -20.10
C PHE A 626 -8.03 11.04 -18.73
N LYS A 627 -8.27 11.79 -17.65
CA LYS A 627 -8.37 11.23 -16.28
C LYS A 627 -9.52 10.23 -16.15
N ASN A 628 -10.68 10.51 -16.75
CA ASN A 628 -11.82 9.59 -16.70
C ASN A 628 -11.56 8.30 -17.47
N ILE A 629 -10.85 8.36 -18.61
CA ILE A 629 -10.41 7.16 -19.33
C ILE A 629 -9.44 6.37 -18.45
N VAL A 630 -8.43 7.01 -17.86
CA VAL A 630 -7.48 6.38 -16.94
C VAL A 630 -8.21 5.65 -15.82
N ALA A 631 -9.18 6.32 -15.15
CA ALA A 631 -9.95 5.72 -14.07
C ALA A 631 -10.68 4.45 -14.51
N ARG A 632 -11.48 4.50 -15.59
CA ARG A 632 -12.20 3.33 -16.11
C ARG A 632 -11.25 2.18 -16.48
N GLN A 633 -10.12 2.48 -17.11
CA GLN A 633 -9.11 1.48 -17.46
C GLN A 633 -8.49 0.85 -16.23
N SER A 634 -8.19 1.65 -15.20
CA SER A 634 -7.69 1.15 -13.92
C SER A 634 -8.70 0.28 -13.18
N HIS A 635 -10.01 0.56 -13.29
CA HIS A 635 -11.04 -0.31 -12.70
C HIS A 635 -11.04 -1.68 -13.37
N LEU A 636 -10.99 -1.72 -14.70
CA LEU A 636 -10.92 -2.97 -15.44
C LEU A 636 -9.64 -3.74 -15.11
N LYS A 637 -8.48 -3.06 -15.00
CA LYS A 637 -7.22 -3.71 -14.62
C LYS A 637 -7.30 -4.35 -13.24
N GLU A 638 -7.85 -3.66 -12.23
CA GLU A 638 -8.00 -4.23 -10.89
C GLU A 638 -8.98 -5.41 -10.88
N LEU A 639 -10.11 -5.31 -11.59
CA LEU A 639 -11.08 -6.41 -11.73
C LEU A 639 -10.47 -7.64 -12.44
N LEU A 640 -9.57 -7.41 -13.40
CA LEU A 640 -8.79 -8.45 -14.08
C LEU A 640 -7.55 -8.89 -13.28
N GLY A 641 -7.34 -8.33 -12.07
CA GLY A 641 -6.29 -8.67 -11.11
C GLY A 641 -4.88 -8.19 -11.49
N ASP A 642 -4.73 -7.33 -12.51
CA ASP A 642 -3.42 -6.81 -12.93
C ASP A 642 -2.88 -5.77 -11.95
N ARG A 643 -2.10 -6.24 -10.98
CA ARG A 643 -1.46 -5.42 -9.95
C ARG A 643 0.02 -5.17 -10.23
N ARG A 644 0.50 -5.46 -11.45
CA ARG A 644 1.92 -5.30 -11.78
C ARG A 644 2.28 -3.83 -11.83
N TRP A 645 3.23 -3.42 -11.00
CA TRP A 645 3.81 -2.09 -11.06
C TRP A 645 4.60 -1.93 -12.37
N ARG A 646 4.20 -0.95 -13.19
CA ARG A 646 5.02 -0.50 -14.31
C ARG A 646 5.90 0.64 -13.83
N VAL A 647 7.18 0.34 -13.58
CA VAL A 647 8.19 1.33 -13.22
C VAL A 647 8.18 2.42 -14.29
N THR A 648 8.10 3.67 -13.85
CA THR A 648 8.20 4.82 -14.76
C THR A 648 9.64 5.31 -14.70
N PRO A 649 10.51 4.94 -15.67
CA PRO A 649 11.86 5.46 -15.70
C PRO A 649 11.80 6.98 -15.83
N ARG A 650 12.60 7.67 -15.01
CA ARG A 650 12.75 9.11 -15.12
C ARG A 650 13.48 9.41 -16.44
N ALA A 651 13.00 10.41 -17.16
CA ALA A 651 13.84 11.01 -18.18
C ALA A 651 14.97 11.68 -17.42
N ALA A 652 16.23 11.27 -17.65
CA ALA A 652 17.36 12.09 -17.23
C ALA A 652 17.07 13.51 -17.72
N ALA A 653 17.16 14.50 -16.81
CA ALA A 653 17.19 15.88 -17.25
C ALA A 653 18.35 15.96 -18.25
N GLU A 654 18.06 16.21 -19.52
CA GLU A 654 19.10 16.63 -20.45
C GLU A 654 19.77 17.81 -19.76
N ALA A 655 21.06 17.65 -19.44
CA ALA A 655 21.87 18.68 -18.84
C ALA A 655 21.58 19.96 -19.62
N VAL A 656 21.02 20.96 -18.93
CA VAL A 656 20.82 22.29 -19.50
C VAL A 656 22.22 22.75 -19.88
N GLY A 657 22.52 22.62 -21.16
CA GLY A 657 23.82 22.97 -21.71
C GLY A 657 24.08 24.43 -21.37
N GLN A 658 25.28 24.67 -20.84
CA GLN A 658 25.91 25.97 -20.84
C GLN A 658 25.69 26.61 -22.22
N ARG A 659 24.89 27.66 -22.27
CA ARG A 659 24.94 28.73 -23.26
C ARG A 659 24.64 30.04 -22.58
#